data_AF-A0A6A6W808-F1
#
_entry.id   AF-A0A6A6W808-F1
#
_cell.length_a   1.000
_cell.length_b   1.000
_cell.length_c   1.000
_cell.angle_alpha   90.00
_cell.angle_beta   90.00
_cell.angle_gamma   90.00
#
_symmetry.space_group_name_H-M   'P 1'
#
loop_
_entity.id
_entity.type
_entity.pdbx_description
1 polymer ?
#
loop_
_entity_poly.entity_id
_entity_poly.type
_entity_poly.pdbx_seq_one_letter_code
_entity_poly.pdbx_strand_id
1 'polypeptide(L)'
;MPRILSYTPSWLSRSQPGYELFSSSKTTPAGKRAAGALSKGIAKGRPQRTIAYRGSEIFVATDSEIRWSDLVLLSESNRPLDFGRSSSIHSRSRSRDNSVTAPNDSSYVRTLRLPFSGNVTELAISPHNDYMAITTSHTVHIAILPDSSHLGTPDTTPLKLKTFQLGPTAHVLEQSPVASIKWHPLGVQGKCLVTITEDGSIRMWELDKDDRSSFSEPTLAINLQKLANATSADADLRASVYGSGKAFSPDMAELQVAAACFGSPSKSRAACDWSSMTLWIATTGGDVYALCPLLPKRWQVEVPLSQTDPFGELGAGIAAKCHLSTRNSSDANPKRAEAQRKWLTEVTSQIPTSLGGESLARPAEVYQRPTKTPAIPRLQGPFEIMPEIEIEGEADVCDIFVTPLKETKEDLLKEDEDEFDSEDEDVEGSLILLSTTSGIVHCCLDLNGVEAQWLPSRTDTRTIEEGDDLALLVVDSIALPKGHGENVWIPFTPDVRSQHAVFVTHQQGVYYISLSKWIEKVSTELSVAEREGAEFRMDVLLEGSRTLSESIIQLPVAEQHSEQVSCCIVLEDSDIGYFVLFSADHQPFAATLDIPEYELHSESRMIEWSQMCEEPLMPTSEPRLPYQPPVAFWKESELVKYYGKTVPTRQKRAFAEEIKLAPASLDVLTGLHRLLSAETHQLGIAAADLFRRCERLQDEFKDQLRRVSELAHRIDQVTGEDEGQDLVVDGNTKVEKRLSEVNARQEQLSARYQAIKSKLSRAGGREMSTAERSFAEEVEELNSSLNPDSQADSQSGDMPVWRRLEQLRRLQEGLRSDAKDIISKKEASAPVAQDNIPSPLKKQKVNQVMEMLERESALVEATANRLSRLSMQSL
;
A
#
# COMPACT_ATOMS: atom_id res chain seq x y z
N MET A 1 -3.50 2.83 13.44
CA MET A 1 -3.46 1.37 13.24
C MET A 1 -4.43 1.04 12.12
N PRO A 2 -4.00 0.40 11.03
CA PRO A 2 -4.93 -0.09 10.03
C PRO A 2 -5.71 -1.27 10.61
N ARG A 3 -7.03 -1.14 10.75
CA ARG A 3 -7.88 -2.25 11.20
C ARG A 3 -8.02 -3.24 10.05
N ILE A 4 -7.99 -4.53 10.34
CA ILE A 4 -8.22 -5.53 9.28
C ILE A 4 -9.73 -5.54 8.98
N LEU A 5 -10.11 -5.36 7.72
CA LEU A 5 -11.52 -5.40 7.29
C LEU A 5 -11.90 -6.81 6.86
N SER A 6 -11.04 -7.46 6.09
CA SER A 6 -11.28 -8.83 5.63
C SER A 6 -9.97 -9.52 5.25
N TYR A 7 -10.01 -10.85 5.29
CA TYR A 7 -8.90 -11.69 4.87
C TYR A 7 -9.24 -12.41 3.57
N THR A 8 -8.20 -12.62 2.74
CA THR A 8 -8.17 -13.27 1.42
C THR A 8 -9.53 -13.28 0.72
N PRO A 9 -9.84 -12.28 -0.12
CA PRO A 9 -11.15 -12.18 -0.74
C PRO A 9 -11.48 -13.43 -1.57
N SER A 10 -12.77 -13.72 -1.70
CA SER A 10 -13.25 -14.96 -2.32
C SER A 10 -12.76 -15.15 -3.76
N TRP A 11 -12.48 -14.07 -4.50
CA TRP A 11 -11.97 -14.12 -5.87
C TRP A 11 -10.50 -14.54 -5.98
N LEU A 12 -9.75 -14.53 -4.87
CA LEU A 12 -8.42 -15.13 -4.75
C LEU A 12 -8.47 -16.56 -4.18
N SER A 13 -9.64 -17.05 -3.79
CA SER A 13 -9.78 -18.41 -3.29
C SER A 13 -9.68 -19.44 -4.41
N ARG A 14 -9.30 -20.65 -4.02
CA ARG A 14 -9.18 -21.80 -4.94
C ARG A 14 -10.43 -21.95 -5.82
N SER A 15 -10.21 -22.32 -7.09
CA SER A 15 -11.21 -22.44 -8.18
C SER A 15 -11.63 -21.14 -8.87
N GLN A 16 -11.20 -20.00 -8.33
CA GLN A 16 -11.37 -18.71 -8.99
C GLN A 16 -10.15 -18.36 -9.85
N PRO A 17 -10.33 -17.54 -10.91
CA PRO A 17 -9.25 -17.13 -11.79
C PRO A 17 -8.10 -16.43 -11.04
N GLY A 18 -8.40 -15.72 -9.94
CA GLY A 18 -7.38 -15.06 -9.12
C GLY A 18 -6.40 -16.04 -8.46
N TYR A 19 -6.84 -17.24 -8.08
CA TYR A 19 -5.95 -18.28 -7.54
C TYR A 19 -5.03 -18.88 -8.62
N GLU A 20 -5.50 -18.91 -9.87
CA GLU A 20 -4.70 -19.39 -11.01
C GLU A 20 -3.49 -18.49 -11.28
N LEU A 21 -3.40 -17.28 -10.73
CA LEU A 21 -2.19 -16.46 -10.82
C LEU A 21 -1.01 -17.04 -10.06
N PHE A 22 -1.28 -17.72 -8.95
CA PHE A 22 -0.24 -18.17 -8.02
C PHE A 22 0.09 -19.66 -8.20
N SER A 23 -0.87 -20.46 -8.66
CA SER A 23 -0.73 -21.94 -8.75
C SER A 23 0.48 -22.41 -9.57
N SER A 24 1.15 -23.51 -9.22
CA SER A 24 2.25 -24.02 -10.07
C SER A 24 1.75 -24.46 -11.47
N SER A 25 2.54 -24.22 -12.52
CA SER A 25 2.17 -24.54 -13.91
C SER A 25 2.03 -26.06 -14.13
N LYS A 26 0.88 -26.50 -14.68
CA LYS A 26 0.55 -27.93 -14.90
C LYS A 26 1.27 -28.58 -16.10
N THR A 27 2.28 -27.95 -16.72
CA THR A 27 2.79 -28.41 -18.02
C THR A 27 3.90 -29.47 -17.95
N THR A 28 3.52 -30.68 -18.39
CA THR A 28 4.24 -31.72 -19.17
C THR A 28 5.66 -32.19 -18.77
N PRO A 29 5.88 -33.52 -18.63
CA PRO A 29 7.16 -34.13 -18.22
C PRO A 29 8.25 -34.17 -19.32
N ALA A 30 8.18 -33.34 -20.37
CA ALA A 30 9.05 -33.49 -21.55
C ALA A 30 10.40 -32.74 -21.47
N GLY A 31 10.62 -31.84 -20.50
CA GLY A 31 11.85 -31.02 -20.41
C GLY A 31 12.76 -31.27 -19.21
N LYS A 32 12.38 -32.12 -18.24
CA LYS A 32 13.04 -32.22 -16.92
C LYS A 32 14.33 -33.06 -16.90
N ARG A 33 15.07 -33.17 -18.01
CA ARG A 33 16.39 -33.84 -18.03
C ARG A 33 17.58 -32.89 -17.79
N ALA A 34 17.39 -31.57 -17.82
CA ALA A 34 18.43 -30.61 -17.48
C ALA A 34 18.23 -29.92 -16.10
N ALA A 35 16.99 -29.78 -15.62
CA ALA A 35 16.70 -29.03 -14.39
C ALA A 35 17.01 -29.78 -13.07
N GLY A 36 17.08 -31.12 -13.10
CA GLY A 36 17.29 -31.92 -11.88
C GLY A 36 18.70 -31.83 -11.26
N ALA A 37 19.66 -31.27 -12.00
CA ALA A 37 20.99 -30.95 -11.48
C ALA A 37 21.14 -29.48 -11.08
N LEU A 38 20.23 -28.61 -11.51
CA LEU A 38 20.25 -27.16 -11.27
C LEU A 38 19.35 -26.72 -10.10
N SER A 39 18.36 -27.53 -9.70
CA SER A 39 17.52 -27.23 -8.52
C SER A 39 18.21 -27.51 -7.17
N LYS A 40 19.44 -28.04 -7.17
CA LYS A 40 20.29 -28.12 -5.97
C LYS A 40 20.92 -26.78 -5.58
N GLY A 41 20.67 -25.72 -6.36
CA GLY A 41 21.13 -24.36 -6.12
C GLY A 41 20.01 -23.34 -6.19
N ILE A 42 18.80 -23.64 -5.69
CA ILE A 42 18.03 -22.54 -5.08
C ILE A 42 18.95 -22.05 -3.97
N ALA A 43 19.50 -20.84 -4.12
CA ALA A 43 20.29 -20.23 -3.07
C ALA A 43 19.40 -20.18 -1.83
N LYS A 44 19.60 -21.13 -0.92
CA LYS A 44 18.90 -21.17 0.37
C LYS A 44 19.17 -19.83 1.03
N GLY A 45 18.11 -19.11 1.41
CA GLY A 45 18.21 -17.86 2.17
C GLY A 45 18.35 -16.58 1.34
N ARG A 46 17.56 -16.37 0.29
CA ARG A 46 17.44 -15.06 -0.40
C ARG A 46 16.01 -14.53 -0.41
N PRO A 47 15.81 -13.20 -0.45
CA PRO A 47 14.48 -12.62 -0.52
C PRO A 47 13.85 -12.98 -1.87
N GLN A 48 12.65 -13.57 -1.83
CA GLN A 48 11.86 -13.79 -3.02
C GLN A 48 10.88 -12.63 -3.19
N ARG A 49 11.19 -11.69 -4.09
CA ARG A 49 10.28 -10.60 -4.49
C ARG A 49 9.61 -11.00 -5.81
N THR A 50 8.82 -12.07 -5.80
CA THR A 50 8.25 -12.68 -7.02
C THR A 50 6.93 -12.07 -7.47
N ILE A 51 6.40 -11.10 -6.70
CA ILE A 51 5.18 -10.36 -7.00
C ILE A 51 5.57 -8.89 -7.21
N ALA A 52 5.14 -8.29 -8.33
CA ALA A 52 5.27 -6.87 -8.60
C ALA A 52 3.93 -6.31 -9.10
N TYR A 53 3.74 -4.99 -9.01
CA TYR A 53 2.48 -4.35 -9.37
C TYR A 53 2.65 -3.02 -10.13
N ARG A 54 1.63 -2.67 -10.92
CA ARG A 54 1.48 -1.40 -11.64
C ARG A 54 0.04 -0.93 -11.47
N GLY A 55 -0.19 0.05 -10.60
CA GLY A 55 -1.56 0.44 -10.22
C GLY A 55 -2.33 -0.77 -9.69
N SER A 56 -3.43 -1.14 -10.34
CA SER A 56 -4.23 -2.33 -10.03
C SER A 56 -3.73 -3.65 -10.67
N GLU A 57 -2.78 -3.58 -11.59
CA GLU A 57 -2.22 -4.75 -12.27
C GLU A 57 -1.15 -5.45 -11.44
N ILE A 58 -1.14 -6.78 -11.46
CA ILE A 58 -0.15 -7.60 -10.78
C ILE A 58 0.58 -8.54 -11.73
N PHE A 59 1.87 -8.73 -11.46
CA PHE A 59 2.78 -9.64 -12.15
C PHE A 59 3.33 -10.64 -11.14
N VAL A 60 3.02 -11.92 -11.33
CA VAL A 60 3.42 -13.00 -10.42
C VAL A 60 4.36 -13.95 -11.16
N ALA A 61 5.60 -14.04 -10.71
CA ALA A 61 6.54 -15.02 -11.24
C ALA A 61 6.25 -16.42 -10.66
N THR A 62 5.97 -17.38 -11.53
CA THR A 62 5.78 -18.80 -11.19
C THR A 62 6.77 -19.65 -11.98
N ASP A 63 7.77 -20.18 -11.27
CA ASP A 63 8.88 -20.98 -11.83
C ASP A 63 9.66 -20.26 -12.95
N SER A 64 9.18 -20.36 -14.19
CA SER A 64 9.83 -19.87 -15.42
C SER A 64 8.92 -19.00 -16.29
N GLU A 65 7.72 -18.67 -15.80
CA GLU A 65 6.75 -17.84 -16.51
C GLU A 65 6.28 -16.72 -15.57
N ILE A 66 5.83 -15.60 -16.14
CA ILE A 66 5.19 -14.52 -15.37
C ILE A 66 3.72 -14.52 -15.72
N ARG A 67 2.84 -14.55 -14.73
CA ARG A 67 1.40 -14.39 -14.93
C ARG A 67 1.00 -12.97 -14.62
N TRP A 68 0.17 -12.40 -15.48
CA TRP A 68 -0.24 -11.01 -15.46
C TRP A 68 -1.76 -10.92 -15.48
N SER A 69 -2.31 -10.09 -14.60
CA SER A 69 -3.74 -9.81 -14.50
C SER A 69 -3.99 -8.50 -13.76
N ASP A 70 -5.22 -8.00 -13.84
CA ASP A 70 -5.70 -6.83 -13.13
C ASP A 70 -6.60 -7.26 -11.97
N LEU A 71 -6.27 -6.81 -10.76
CA LEU A 71 -7.03 -7.16 -9.56
C LEU A 71 -8.46 -6.62 -9.59
N VAL A 72 -8.69 -5.45 -10.22
CA VAL A 72 -10.02 -4.87 -10.33
C VAL A 72 -10.89 -5.77 -11.20
N LEU A 73 -10.39 -6.15 -12.38
CA LEU A 73 -11.08 -7.09 -13.29
C LEU A 73 -11.37 -8.44 -12.64
N LEU A 74 -10.41 -8.98 -11.86
CA LEU A 74 -10.62 -10.23 -11.12
C LEU A 74 -11.70 -10.08 -10.04
N SER A 75 -11.70 -8.97 -9.32
CA SER A 75 -12.69 -8.69 -8.28
C SER A 75 -14.10 -8.57 -8.86
N GLU A 76 -14.25 -7.90 -10.01
CA GLU A 76 -15.53 -7.74 -10.71
C GLU A 76 -16.04 -9.07 -11.27
N SER A 77 -15.14 -9.92 -11.80
CA SER A 77 -15.50 -11.21 -12.37
C SER A 77 -16.20 -12.16 -11.40
N ASN A 78 -15.93 -11.99 -10.10
CA ASN A 78 -16.51 -12.82 -9.04
C ASN A 78 -17.67 -12.13 -8.32
N ARG A 79 -18.05 -10.90 -8.70
CA ARG A 79 -19.30 -10.31 -8.19
C ARG A 79 -20.44 -11.12 -8.77
N PRO A 80 -21.34 -11.68 -7.93
CA PRO A 80 -22.46 -12.45 -8.44
C PRO A 80 -23.26 -11.54 -9.37
N LEU A 81 -23.37 -11.93 -10.65
CA LEU A 81 -24.33 -11.33 -11.56
C LEU A 81 -25.68 -11.34 -10.85
N ASP A 82 -26.25 -10.16 -10.62
CA ASP A 82 -27.58 -10.00 -10.04
C ASP A 82 -28.53 -11.04 -10.65
N PHE A 83 -29.15 -11.85 -9.80
CA PHE A 83 -30.24 -12.75 -10.16
C PHE A 83 -31.41 -11.91 -10.71
N GLY A 84 -31.36 -11.53 -11.99
CA GLY A 84 -32.33 -10.56 -12.50
C GLY A 84 -32.17 -10.05 -13.92
N ARG A 85 -31.39 -10.67 -14.81
CA ARG A 85 -31.44 -10.32 -16.25
C ARG A 85 -31.34 -11.56 -17.16
N SER A 86 -32.39 -12.37 -17.13
CA SER A 86 -32.77 -13.13 -18.32
C SER A 86 -33.35 -12.13 -19.34
N SER A 87 -32.49 -11.55 -20.19
CA SER A 87 -32.93 -10.80 -21.36
C SER A 87 -33.33 -11.78 -22.46
N SER A 88 -34.55 -12.29 -22.39
CA SER A 88 -35.19 -12.98 -23.50
C SER A 88 -35.53 -11.99 -24.62
N ILE A 89 -34.54 -11.62 -25.43
CA ILE A 89 -34.81 -10.97 -26.72
C ILE A 89 -34.87 -12.07 -27.77
N HIS A 90 -36.11 -12.35 -28.17
CA HIS A 90 -36.44 -13.19 -29.32
C HIS A 90 -35.78 -12.65 -30.59
N SER A 91 -34.78 -13.36 -31.11
CA SER A 91 -34.48 -13.34 -32.54
C SER A 91 -34.63 -14.76 -33.08
N ARG A 92 -35.72 -14.95 -33.84
CA ARG A 92 -35.95 -16.14 -34.65
C ARG A 92 -35.08 -16.05 -35.90
N SER A 93 -33.96 -16.76 -35.92
CA SER A 93 -33.33 -17.19 -37.17
C SER A 93 -32.93 -18.65 -37.06
N ARG A 94 -33.54 -19.46 -37.93
CA ARG A 94 -33.26 -20.88 -38.09
C ARG A 94 -31.92 -21.04 -38.78
N SER A 95 -30.93 -21.60 -38.09
CA SER A 95 -29.83 -22.31 -38.72
C SER A 95 -29.42 -23.47 -37.83
N ARG A 96 -29.62 -24.67 -38.37
CA ARG A 96 -29.17 -25.94 -37.84
C ARG A 96 -27.65 -26.04 -38.09
N ASP A 97 -26.96 -26.76 -37.21
CA ASP A 97 -25.56 -27.20 -37.33
C ASP A 97 -24.46 -26.20 -36.93
N ASN A 98 -24.13 -26.18 -35.63
CA ASN A 98 -22.83 -26.66 -35.13
C ASN A 98 -22.83 -26.60 -33.61
N SER A 99 -22.46 -27.70 -32.96
CA SER A 99 -22.14 -27.75 -31.54
C SER A 99 -20.87 -26.92 -31.27
N VAL A 100 -21.05 -25.65 -30.94
CA VAL A 100 -20.01 -24.82 -30.33
C VAL A 100 -20.29 -24.80 -28.84
N THR A 101 -19.42 -25.48 -28.10
CA THR A 101 -19.22 -25.34 -26.66
C THR A 101 -19.37 -23.88 -26.22
N ALA A 102 -20.15 -23.64 -25.17
CA ALA A 102 -20.27 -22.34 -24.52
C ALA A 102 -18.88 -21.72 -24.27
N PRO A 103 -18.65 -20.42 -24.55
CA PRO A 103 -17.38 -19.77 -24.24
C PRO A 103 -17.36 -19.48 -22.74
N ASN A 104 -16.88 -20.45 -21.96
CA ASN A 104 -16.81 -20.34 -20.51
C ASN A 104 -15.41 -19.95 -19.99
N ASP A 105 -14.49 -19.53 -20.86
CA ASP A 105 -13.11 -19.18 -20.48
C ASP A 105 -12.75 -17.77 -20.98
N SER A 106 -13.28 -16.72 -20.36
CA SER A 106 -12.56 -15.45 -20.34
C SER A 106 -11.53 -15.53 -19.22
N SER A 107 -10.39 -16.19 -19.47
CA SER A 107 -9.33 -16.22 -18.46
C SER A 107 -8.76 -14.80 -18.34
N TYR A 108 -9.15 -14.09 -17.27
CA TYR A 108 -8.64 -12.77 -16.90
C TYR A 108 -7.14 -12.79 -16.55
N VAL A 109 -6.51 -13.97 -16.62
CA VAL A 109 -5.09 -14.21 -16.39
C VAL A 109 -4.40 -14.45 -17.73
N ARG A 110 -3.32 -13.71 -17.97
CA ARG A 110 -2.47 -13.86 -19.15
C ARG A 110 -1.09 -14.35 -18.77
N THR A 111 -0.56 -15.32 -19.50
CA THR A 111 0.81 -15.82 -19.27
C THR A 111 1.81 -15.10 -20.18
N LEU A 112 2.83 -14.51 -19.58
CA LEU A 112 3.97 -13.90 -20.24
C LEU A 112 5.14 -14.90 -20.28
N ARG A 113 5.52 -15.31 -21.49
CA ARG A 113 6.65 -16.24 -21.69
C ARG A 113 7.98 -15.48 -21.71
N LEU A 114 8.90 -15.93 -20.86
CA LEU A 114 10.26 -15.43 -20.80
C LEU A 114 11.16 -16.15 -21.82
N PRO A 115 12.10 -15.44 -22.48
CA PRO A 115 13.00 -16.06 -23.45
C PRO A 115 14.21 -16.77 -22.82
N PHE A 116 14.38 -16.68 -21.51
CA PHE A 116 15.47 -17.31 -20.76
C PHE A 116 14.93 -18.33 -19.76
N SER A 117 15.78 -19.29 -19.39
CA SER A 117 15.47 -20.31 -18.39
C SER A 117 16.16 -19.99 -17.06
N GLY A 118 15.40 -19.82 -16.00
CA GLY A 118 15.90 -19.60 -14.65
C GLY A 118 14.76 -19.27 -13.70
N ASN A 119 14.92 -19.57 -12.42
CA ASN A 119 13.95 -19.19 -11.41
C ASN A 119 14.09 -17.69 -11.14
N VAL A 120 12.98 -16.97 -11.27
CA VAL A 120 12.92 -15.54 -10.95
C VAL A 120 12.95 -15.37 -9.44
N THR A 121 13.85 -14.53 -8.94
CA THR A 121 14.00 -14.21 -7.52
C THR A 121 13.40 -12.85 -7.19
N GLU A 122 13.54 -11.86 -8.08
CA GLU A 122 13.05 -10.50 -7.85
C GLU A 122 12.44 -9.91 -9.14
N LEU A 123 11.29 -9.27 -8.99
CA LEU A 123 10.63 -8.42 -9.98
C LEU A 123 10.58 -6.99 -9.44
N ALA A 124 11.07 -6.02 -10.22
CA ALA A 124 11.04 -4.61 -9.85
C ALA A 124 10.55 -3.76 -11.02
N ILE A 125 9.41 -3.08 -10.84
CA ILE A 125 8.80 -2.21 -11.85
C ILE A 125 9.43 -0.82 -11.76
N SER A 126 9.66 -0.19 -12.92
CA SER A 126 10.21 1.17 -13.01
C SER A 126 9.23 2.21 -12.44
N PRO A 127 9.70 3.34 -11.90
CA PRO A 127 8.84 4.40 -11.34
C PRO A 127 7.73 4.90 -12.28
N HIS A 128 7.99 4.96 -13.59
CA HIS A 128 7.01 5.35 -14.62
C HIS A 128 6.24 4.16 -15.24
N ASN A 129 6.33 2.96 -14.68
CA ASN A 129 5.53 1.80 -15.09
C ASN A 129 5.70 1.31 -16.54
N ASP A 130 6.86 1.62 -17.15
CA ASP A 130 7.23 1.28 -18.53
C ASP A 130 8.06 0.00 -18.65
N TYR A 131 8.91 -0.25 -17.65
CA TYR A 131 9.84 -1.36 -17.62
C TYR A 131 9.66 -2.21 -16.38
N MET A 132 10.05 -3.47 -16.50
CA MET A 132 10.15 -4.40 -15.37
C MET A 132 11.52 -5.07 -15.41
N ALA A 133 12.30 -4.90 -14.36
CA ALA A 133 13.52 -5.66 -14.14
C ALA A 133 13.13 -7.05 -13.61
N ILE A 134 13.62 -8.08 -14.29
CA ILE A 134 13.41 -9.49 -13.96
C ILE A 134 14.77 -10.10 -13.61
N THR A 135 14.86 -10.58 -12.39
CA THR A 135 16.13 -10.99 -11.81
C THR A 135 16.09 -12.44 -11.42
N THR A 136 17.18 -13.12 -11.70
CA THR A 136 17.46 -14.48 -11.23
C THR A 136 18.60 -14.41 -10.22
N SER A 137 19.21 -15.53 -9.83
CA SER A 137 20.36 -15.49 -8.92
C SER A 137 21.56 -14.67 -9.42
N HIS A 138 21.83 -14.65 -10.73
CA HIS A 138 23.01 -14.00 -11.32
C HIS A 138 22.73 -13.17 -12.58
N THR A 139 21.59 -13.40 -13.25
CA THR A 139 21.25 -12.70 -14.51
C THR A 139 20.11 -11.72 -14.29
N VAL A 140 20.18 -10.59 -14.98
CA VAL A 140 19.19 -9.51 -14.95
C VAL A 140 18.67 -9.27 -16.36
N HIS A 141 17.35 -9.16 -16.51
CA HIS A 141 16.70 -8.90 -17.78
C HIS A 141 15.70 -7.75 -17.63
N ILE A 142 15.68 -6.83 -18.58
CA ILE A 142 14.71 -5.73 -18.61
C ILE A 142 13.61 -6.07 -19.61
N ALA A 143 12.39 -6.24 -19.09
CA ALA A 143 11.19 -6.38 -19.90
C ALA A 143 10.57 -5.01 -20.18
N ILE A 144 10.10 -4.83 -21.41
CA ILE A 144 9.17 -3.74 -21.73
C ILE A 144 7.76 -4.24 -21.39
N LEU A 145 7.07 -3.51 -20.51
CA LEU A 145 5.72 -3.87 -20.09
C LEU A 145 4.73 -3.72 -21.27
N PRO A 146 3.83 -4.70 -21.47
CA PRO A 146 2.78 -4.60 -22.46
C PRO A 146 1.71 -3.58 -22.04
N ASP A 147 0.96 -3.10 -23.03
CA ASP A 147 -0.20 -2.23 -22.82
C ASP A 147 -1.37 -3.00 -22.19
N SER A 148 -2.03 -2.38 -21.21
CA SER A 148 -3.13 -2.93 -20.40
C SER A 148 -4.31 -3.44 -21.23
N SER A 149 -4.49 -2.89 -22.45
CA SER A 149 -5.53 -3.31 -23.40
C SER A 149 -5.50 -4.81 -23.72
N HIS A 150 -4.34 -5.46 -23.56
CA HIS A 150 -4.19 -6.90 -23.75
C HIS A 150 -4.90 -7.77 -22.72
N LEU A 151 -5.23 -7.25 -21.53
CA LEU A 151 -5.97 -8.00 -20.50
C LEU A 151 -7.48 -8.05 -20.78
N GLY A 152 -8.03 -7.05 -21.48
CA GLY A 152 -9.45 -6.98 -21.83
C GLY A 152 -9.84 -7.80 -23.06
N THR A 153 -8.87 -8.31 -23.82
CA THR A 153 -9.14 -9.13 -25.02
C THR A 153 -9.40 -10.60 -24.67
N PRO A 154 -10.31 -11.30 -25.37
CA PRO A 154 -10.57 -12.73 -25.15
C PRO A 154 -9.42 -13.65 -25.60
N ASP A 155 -8.32 -13.08 -26.09
CA ASP A 155 -7.14 -13.82 -26.52
C ASP A 155 -6.24 -14.16 -25.33
N THR A 156 -6.39 -15.39 -24.85
CA THR A 156 -5.67 -15.95 -23.70
C THR A 156 -4.33 -16.60 -24.10
N THR A 157 -3.91 -16.44 -25.36
CA THR A 157 -2.64 -17.01 -25.82
C THR A 157 -1.45 -16.38 -25.08
N PRO A 158 -0.40 -17.18 -24.79
CA PRO A 158 0.75 -16.69 -24.03
C PRO A 158 1.51 -15.63 -24.84
N LEU A 159 1.65 -14.44 -24.26
CA LEU A 159 2.32 -13.31 -24.90
C LEU A 159 3.84 -13.45 -24.72
N LYS A 160 4.58 -13.29 -25.81
CA LYS A 160 6.05 -13.24 -25.74
C LYS A 160 6.48 -11.83 -25.32
N LEU A 161 7.06 -11.73 -24.14
CA LEU A 161 7.55 -10.46 -23.60
C LEU A 161 8.84 -10.03 -24.30
N LYS A 162 8.93 -8.76 -24.70
CA LYS A 162 10.17 -8.20 -25.26
C LYS A 162 11.13 -7.89 -24.11
N THR A 163 12.16 -8.71 -23.96
CA THR A 163 13.17 -8.56 -22.90
C THR A 163 14.56 -8.33 -23.47
N PHE A 164 15.34 -7.50 -22.80
CA PHE A 164 16.76 -7.27 -23.06
C PHE A 164 17.58 -7.83 -21.90
N GLN A 165 18.65 -8.58 -22.19
CA GLN A 165 19.58 -8.99 -21.14
C GLN A 165 20.44 -7.80 -20.73
N LEU A 166 20.46 -7.50 -19.44
CA LEU A 166 21.25 -6.41 -18.88
C LEU A 166 22.66 -6.92 -18.57
N GLY A 167 23.68 -6.21 -19.07
CA GLY A 167 25.08 -6.56 -18.89
C GLY A 167 25.40 -8.00 -19.27
N PRO A 168 25.39 -8.39 -20.56
CA PRO A 168 25.67 -9.76 -21.00
C PRO A 168 27.02 -10.32 -20.55
N THR A 169 27.95 -9.45 -20.12
CA THR A 169 29.26 -9.80 -19.54
C THR A 169 29.33 -9.54 -18.03
N ALA A 170 28.46 -8.70 -17.48
CA ALA A 170 28.46 -8.33 -16.06
C ALA A 170 27.58 -9.27 -15.22
N HIS A 171 26.37 -9.56 -15.69
CA HIS A 171 25.37 -10.39 -15.00
C HIS A 171 25.29 -11.77 -15.66
N VAL A 172 26.26 -12.61 -15.33
CA VAL A 172 26.45 -13.97 -15.86
C VAL A 172 26.74 -14.91 -14.70
N LEU A 173 26.41 -16.20 -14.86
CA LEU A 173 26.63 -17.25 -13.85
C LEU A 173 28.08 -17.38 -13.35
N GLU A 174 29.08 -16.91 -14.11
CA GLU A 174 30.50 -16.96 -13.71
C GLU A 174 30.92 -15.79 -12.81
N GLN A 175 30.15 -14.70 -12.84
CA GLN A 175 30.36 -13.50 -12.03
C GLN A 175 29.65 -13.61 -10.68
N SER A 176 29.84 -12.60 -9.82
CA SER A 176 29.18 -12.57 -8.52
C SER A 176 27.65 -12.47 -8.68
N PRO A 177 26.87 -13.19 -7.86
CA PRO A 177 25.42 -13.08 -7.86
C PRO A 177 24.92 -11.67 -7.55
N VAL A 178 23.68 -11.40 -7.96
CA VAL A 178 23.02 -10.13 -7.68
C VAL A 178 22.41 -10.17 -6.28
N ALA A 179 22.76 -9.18 -5.46
CA ALA A 179 22.26 -8.99 -4.10
C ALA A 179 20.98 -8.15 -4.08
N SER A 180 21.01 -7.00 -4.77
CA SER A 180 19.85 -6.10 -4.84
C SER A 180 19.81 -5.30 -6.14
N ILE A 181 18.58 -4.91 -6.52
CA ILE A 181 18.31 -4.04 -7.66
C ILE A 181 17.35 -2.95 -7.24
N LYS A 182 17.71 -1.70 -7.54
CA LYS A 182 16.89 -0.53 -7.22
C LYS A 182 16.85 0.43 -8.40
N TRP A 183 15.69 0.98 -8.68
CA TRP A 183 15.56 2.10 -9.61
C TRP A 183 16.08 3.36 -8.91
N HIS A 184 16.85 4.17 -9.62
CA HIS A 184 17.37 5.42 -9.07
C HIS A 184 16.22 6.43 -8.91
N PRO A 185 16.01 7.05 -7.73
CA PRO A 185 14.91 7.99 -7.50
C PRO A 185 14.91 9.16 -8.49
N LEU A 186 16.09 9.77 -8.70
CA LEU A 186 16.30 10.89 -9.64
C LEU A 186 16.61 10.43 -11.09
N GLY A 187 16.28 9.20 -11.47
CA GLY A 187 16.55 8.70 -12.82
C GLY A 187 15.65 9.36 -13.87
N VAL A 188 16.20 9.82 -15.01
CA VAL A 188 15.39 10.44 -16.07
C VAL A 188 14.31 9.49 -16.57
N GLN A 189 13.05 9.92 -16.52
CA GLN A 189 11.85 9.12 -16.80
C GLN A 189 11.84 7.77 -16.08
N GLY A 190 12.49 7.66 -14.91
CA GLY A 190 12.62 6.41 -14.16
C GLY A 190 13.34 5.30 -14.93
N LYS A 191 14.21 5.65 -15.89
CA LYS A 191 14.93 4.69 -16.75
C LYS A 191 16.34 4.36 -16.27
N CYS A 192 16.69 4.76 -15.05
CA CYS A 192 17.99 4.48 -14.46
C CYS A 192 17.88 3.34 -13.44
N LEU A 193 18.52 2.21 -13.73
CA LEU A 193 18.57 1.05 -12.84
C LEU A 193 19.94 0.95 -12.16
N VAL A 194 19.97 0.63 -10.88
CA VAL A 194 21.19 0.33 -10.13
C VAL A 194 21.17 -1.14 -9.72
N THR A 195 22.24 -1.85 -10.09
CA THR A 195 22.42 -3.27 -9.76
C THR A 195 23.60 -3.41 -8.83
N ILE A 196 23.43 -4.21 -7.77
CA ILE A 196 24.43 -4.40 -6.74
C ILE A 196 24.66 -5.90 -6.57
N THR A 197 25.91 -6.34 -6.67
CA THR A 197 26.31 -7.75 -6.53
C THR A 197 26.89 -8.02 -5.14
N GLU A 198 26.88 -9.28 -4.71
CA GLU A 198 27.34 -9.68 -3.37
C GLU A 198 28.82 -9.37 -3.13
N ASP A 199 29.63 -9.25 -4.20
CA ASP A 199 31.05 -8.88 -4.11
C ASP A 199 31.28 -7.36 -3.96
N GLY A 200 30.22 -6.58 -3.74
CA GLY A 200 30.30 -5.14 -3.59
C GLY A 200 30.54 -4.40 -4.91
N SER A 201 30.15 -4.94 -6.06
CA SER A 201 30.17 -4.17 -7.32
C SER A 201 28.83 -3.49 -7.58
N ILE A 202 28.85 -2.15 -7.67
CA ILE A 202 27.67 -1.31 -7.93
C ILE A 202 27.74 -0.82 -9.36
N ARG A 203 26.67 -1.02 -10.14
CA ARG A 203 26.61 -0.60 -11.55
C ARG A 203 25.32 0.17 -11.81
N MET A 204 25.44 1.31 -12.51
CA MET A 204 24.32 2.13 -12.94
C MET A 204 24.08 1.96 -14.43
N TRP A 205 22.81 1.78 -14.81
CA TRP A 205 22.37 1.51 -16.16
C TRP A 205 21.32 2.54 -16.55
N GLU A 206 21.67 3.44 -17.47
CA GLU A 206 20.72 4.40 -18.04
C GLU A 206 20.11 3.78 -19.30
N LEU A 207 18.86 3.33 -19.20
CA LEU A 207 18.23 2.49 -20.22
C LEU A 207 17.54 3.31 -21.30
N ASP A 208 17.75 2.93 -22.55
CA ASP A 208 17.07 3.52 -23.70
C ASP A 208 16.61 2.43 -24.67
N LYS A 209 15.35 2.49 -25.14
CA LYS A 209 14.77 1.46 -26.04
C LYS A 209 15.46 1.47 -27.41
N ASP A 210 15.94 2.63 -27.83
CA ASP A 210 16.52 2.86 -29.16
C ASP A 210 18.02 2.54 -29.20
N ASP A 211 18.72 2.68 -28.07
CA ASP A 211 20.13 2.38 -27.94
C ASP A 211 20.37 1.04 -27.24
N ARG A 212 20.71 0.00 -28.01
CA ARG A 212 21.02 -1.31 -27.43
C ARG A 212 22.27 -1.32 -26.55
N SER A 213 23.19 -0.37 -26.74
CA SER A 213 24.44 -0.33 -25.97
C SER A 213 24.18 0.02 -24.50
N SER A 214 23.08 0.73 -24.25
CA SER A 214 22.60 1.11 -22.91
C SER A 214 22.30 -0.11 -22.02
N PHE A 215 21.96 -1.25 -22.62
CA PHE A 215 21.72 -2.52 -21.92
C PHE A 215 23.00 -3.35 -21.76
N SER A 216 24.03 -3.12 -22.59
CA SER A 216 25.26 -3.91 -22.55
C SER A 216 26.31 -3.35 -21.61
N GLU A 217 26.43 -2.03 -21.52
CA GLU A 217 27.48 -1.36 -20.73
C GLU A 217 26.89 -0.38 -19.72
N PRO A 218 27.33 -0.42 -18.45
CA PRO A 218 26.86 0.51 -17.43
C PRO A 218 27.49 1.90 -17.62
N THR A 219 26.77 2.95 -17.25
CA THR A 219 27.25 4.34 -17.31
C THR A 219 28.24 4.68 -16.19
N LEU A 220 28.09 4.01 -15.05
CA LEU A 220 28.99 4.07 -13.90
C LEU A 220 29.13 2.67 -13.31
N ALA A 221 30.35 2.27 -12.95
CA ALA A 221 30.63 1.00 -12.31
C ALA A 221 31.67 1.21 -11.21
N ILE A 222 31.33 0.83 -9.98
CA ILE A 222 32.10 1.06 -8.76
C ILE A 222 32.37 -0.30 -8.11
N ASN A 223 33.57 -0.50 -7.58
CA ASN A 223 33.89 -1.64 -6.72
C ASN A 223 34.15 -1.15 -5.29
N LEU A 224 33.33 -1.59 -4.33
CA LEU A 224 33.41 -1.18 -2.94
C LEU A 224 34.73 -1.59 -2.28
N GLN A 225 35.26 -2.78 -2.56
CA GLN A 225 36.53 -3.25 -1.99
C GLN A 225 37.70 -2.36 -2.44
N LYS A 226 37.71 -1.95 -3.71
CA LYS A 226 38.70 -0.98 -4.21
C LYS A 226 38.48 0.41 -3.61
N LEU A 227 37.23 0.81 -3.41
CA LEU A 227 36.87 2.12 -2.90
C LEU A 227 37.18 2.28 -1.40
N ALA A 228 36.94 1.25 -0.59
CA ALA A 228 37.28 1.22 0.83
C ALA A 228 38.79 1.41 1.07
N ASN A 229 39.61 0.84 0.18
CA ASN A 229 41.07 0.94 0.25
C ASN A 229 41.65 2.16 -0.48
N ALA A 230 40.82 2.97 -1.16
CA ALA A 230 41.30 4.06 -1.99
C ALA A 230 41.56 5.33 -1.19
N THR A 231 42.76 5.89 -1.35
CA THR A 231 43.14 7.18 -0.72
C THR A 231 42.93 8.38 -1.66
N SER A 232 42.63 8.16 -2.93
CA SER A 232 42.49 9.25 -3.91
C SER A 232 41.45 8.93 -4.98
N ALA A 233 40.77 9.97 -5.45
CA ALA A 233 39.76 9.88 -6.51
C ALA A 233 40.32 9.42 -7.87
N ASP A 234 41.61 9.60 -8.12
CA ASP A 234 42.26 9.21 -9.38
C ASP A 234 42.60 7.70 -9.47
N ALA A 235 42.32 6.93 -8.42
CA ALA A 235 42.54 5.49 -8.41
C ALA A 235 41.59 4.76 -9.38
N ASP A 236 41.96 3.54 -9.80
CA ASP A 236 41.02 2.69 -10.55
C ASP A 236 39.96 2.11 -9.61
N LEU A 237 38.84 2.80 -9.50
CA LEU A 237 37.70 2.42 -8.66
C LEU A 237 36.67 1.56 -9.42
N ARG A 238 36.94 1.22 -10.69
CA ARG A 238 35.97 0.55 -11.55
C ARG A 238 35.80 -0.92 -11.17
N ALA A 239 34.57 -1.40 -11.35
CA ALA A 239 34.25 -2.82 -11.23
C ALA A 239 35.09 -3.68 -12.18
N SER A 240 35.43 -4.89 -11.74
CA SER A 240 36.11 -5.89 -12.55
C SER A 240 35.26 -6.26 -13.77
N VAL A 241 35.94 -6.43 -14.90
CA VAL A 241 35.32 -6.83 -16.17
C VAL A 241 35.44 -8.33 -16.32
N TYR A 242 34.48 -8.94 -17.02
CA TYR A 242 34.47 -10.36 -17.34
C TYR A 242 35.84 -10.87 -17.84
N GLY A 243 36.32 -11.97 -17.26
CA GLY A 243 37.62 -12.55 -17.57
C GLY A 243 38.79 -12.04 -16.71
N SER A 244 38.59 -11.04 -15.84
CA SER A 244 39.57 -10.69 -14.81
C SER A 244 39.65 -11.80 -13.74
N GLY A 245 40.85 -12.18 -13.32
CA GLY A 245 41.03 -13.16 -12.25
C GLY A 245 40.42 -12.68 -10.93
N LYS A 246 39.73 -13.57 -10.20
CA LYS A 246 39.26 -13.30 -8.84
C LYS A 246 40.46 -13.26 -7.91
N ALA A 247 40.79 -12.08 -7.39
CA ALA A 247 41.81 -11.94 -6.36
C ALA A 247 41.21 -12.31 -4.98
N PHE A 248 42.03 -12.85 -4.09
CA PHE A 248 41.62 -13.11 -2.71
C PHE A 248 41.91 -11.87 -1.87
N SER A 249 40.89 -11.33 -1.20
CA SER A 249 41.00 -10.25 -0.21
C SER A 249 40.16 -10.61 1.02
N PRO A 250 40.61 -10.34 2.26
CA PRO A 250 39.77 -10.50 3.46
C PRO A 250 38.48 -9.68 3.36
N ASP A 251 38.55 -8.49 2.75
CA ASP A 251 37.42 -7.61 2.48
C ASP A 251 36.30 -8.26 1.64
N MET A 252 36.57 -9.39 0.97
CA MET A 252 35.55 -10.12 0.22
C MET A 252 34.47 -10.72 1.13
N ALA A 253 34.83 -11.11 2.36
CA ALA A 253 33.88 -11.61 3.35
C ALA A 253 33.24 -10.47 4.15
N GLU A 254 34.02 -9.44 4.52
CA GLU A 254 33.55 -8.31 5.33
C GLU A 254 32.62 -7.37 4.55
N LEU A 255 32.95 -7.06 3.29
CA LEU A 255 32.14 -6.20 2.41
C LEU A 255 31.15 -7.00 1.56
N GLN A 256 30.74 -8.19 2.02
CA GLN A 256 29.69 -8.96 1.35
C GLN A 256 28.34 -8.24 1.53
N VAL A 257 27.75 -7.78 0.42
CA VAL A 257 26.51 -6.98 0.47
C VAL A 257 25.30 -7.88 0.69
N ALA A 258 24.51 -7.58 1.72
CA ALA A 258 23.21 -8.21 1.97
C ALA A 258 22.10 -7.50 1.18
N ALA A 259 21.95 -6.20 1.41
CA ALA A 259 20.91 -5.38 0.81
C ALA A 259 21.36 -3.92 0.66
N ALA A 260 20.63 -3.18 -0.16
CA ALA A 260 20.86 -1.76 -0.36
C ALA A 260 19.55 -1.05 -0.74
N CYS A 261 19.44 0.22 -0.34
CA CYS A 261 18.30 1.07 -0.67
C CYS A 261 18.75 2.53 -0.80
N PHE A 262 17.97 3.33 -1.53
CA PHE A 262 18.15 4.78 -1.56
C PHE A 262 17.39 5.40 -0.38
N GLY A 263 17.84 6.56 0.09
CA GLY A 263 17.03 7.37 1.01
C GLY A 263 15.68 7.71 0.37
N SER A 264 14.60 7.61 1.15
CA SER A 264 13.26 7.94 0.64
C SER A 264 13.18 9.43 0.27
N PRO A 265 12.71 9.78 -0.94
CA PRO A 265 12.52 11.17 -1.32
C PRO A 265 11.41 11.80 -0.46
N SER A 266 11.62 13.04 -0.01
CA SER A 266 10.56 13.81 0.65
C SER A 266 9.50 14.20 -0.38
N LYS A 267 8.22 13.89 -0.12
CA LYS A 267 7.11 14.07 -1.08
C LYS A 267 6.70 15.54 -1.31
N SER A 268 6.99 16.44 -0.36
CA SER A 268 6.41 17.80 -0.31
C SER A 268 7.45 18.93 -0.44
N ARG A 269 8.73 18.64 -0.16
CA ARG A 269 9.79 19.64 -0.03
C ARG A 269 10.75 19.56 -1.23
N ALA A 270 11.45 20.66 -1.56
CA ALA A 270 12.24 20.80 -2.78
C ALA A 270 12.99 19.49 -3.08
N ALA A 271 12.74 18.89 -4.24
CA ALA A 271 12.96 17.47 -4.53
C ALA A 271 14.43 16.98 -4.55
N CYS A 272 15.34 17.71 -3.92
CA CYS A 272 16.77 17.53 -4.04
C CYS A 272 17.54 17.71 -2.71
N ASP A 273 17.26 16.85 -1.75
CA ASP A 273 18.13 16.64 -0.58
C ASP A 273 19.23 15.60 -0.89
N TRP A 274 20.28 15.59 -0.06
CA TRP A 274 21.32 14.55 -0.12
C TRP A 274 20.74 13.14 0.03
N SER A 275 19.62 12.97 0.74
CA SER A 275 18.94 11.69 1.00
C SER A 275 18.60 10.93 -0.29
N SER A 276 18.04 11.62 -1.29
CA SER A 276 17.63 11.04 -2.58
C SER A 276 18.82 10.65 -3.47
N MET A 277 20.02 11.18 -3.16
CA MET A 277 21.29 10.87 -3.82
C MET A 277 22.16 9.90 -3.00
N THR A 278 21.68 9.47 -1.83
CA THR A 278 22.43 8.59 -0.94
C THR A 278 22.00 7.16 -1.14
N LEU A 279 22.96 6.31 -1.52
CA LEU A 279 22.78 4.85 -1.53
C LEU A 279 23.30 4.28 -0.21
N TRP A 280 22.41 3.68 0.57
CA TRP A 280 22.71 2.95 1.79
C TRP A 280 22.93 1.48 1.49
N ILE A 281 23.94 0.89 2.13
CA ILE A 281 24.40 -0.48 1.87
C ILE A 281 24.60 -1.16 3.22
N ALA A 282 23.96 -2.31 3.40
CA ALA A 282 24.17 -3.17 4.56
C ALA A 282 24.97 -4.42 4.15
N THR A 283 26.02 -4.73 4.90
CA THR A 283 26.78 -5.98 4.73
C THR A 283 26.14 -7.10 5.53
N THR A 284 26.39 -8.35 5.14
CA THR A 284 25.92 -9.52 5.90
C THR A 284 26.47 -9.54 7.33
N GLY A 285 27.69 -9.01 7.53
CA GLY A 285 28.37 -8.94 8.81
C GLY A 285 27.84 -7.88 9.79
N GLY A 286 26.88 -7.04 9.39
CA GLY A 286 26.28 -6.03 10.28
C GLY A 286 26.72 -4.60 10.02
N ASP A 287 27.74 -4.38 9.18
CA ASP A 287 28.22 -3.03 8.88
C ASP A 287 27.27 -2.30 7.93
N VAL A 288 27.07 -1.01 8.20
CA VAL A 288 26.33 -0.10 7.32
C VAL A 288 27.31 0.86 6.64
N TYR A 289 27.11 1.12 5.37
CA TYR A 289 27.86 2.08 4.56
C TYR A 289 26.92 2.97 3.76
N ALA A 290 27.41 4.17 3.40
CA ALA A 290 26.68 5.11 2.56
C ALA A 290 27.56 5.67 1.42
N LEU A 291 26.94 5.90 0.26
CA LEU A 291 27.53 6.59 -0.89
C LEU A 291 26.70 7.82 -1.24
N CYS A 292 27.27 9.00 -1.01
CA CYS A 292 26.63 10.28 -1.31
C CYS A 292 27.64 11.27 -1.92
N PRO A 293 27.34 11.92 -3.06
CA PRO A 293 26.14 11.78 -3.90
C PRO A 293 26.37 10.78 -5.04
N LEU A 294 25.53 9.74 -5.14
CA LEU A 294 25.53 8.79 -6.25
C LEU A 294 24.51 9.27 -7.30
N LEU A 295 24.99 9.69 -8.48
CA LEU A 295 24.15 10.24 -9.55
C LEU A 295 24.40 9.60 -10.92
N PRO A 296 23.33 9.41 -11.73
CA PRO A 296 23.46 9.06 -13.15
C PRO A 296 24.03 10.23 -13.95
N LYS A 297 24.46 9.99 -15.20
CA LYS A 297 25.00 11.05 -16.08
C LYS A 297 23.98 12.15 -16.31
N ARG A 298 22.71 11.79 -16.44
CA ARG A 298 21.56 12.69 -16.49
C ARG A 298 20.57 12.27 -15.40
N TRP A 299 20.06 13.24 -14.68
CA TRP A 299 19.13 13.04 -13.58
C TRP A 299 18.00 14.05 -13.67
N GLN A 300 16.83 13.67 -13.17
CA GLN A 300 15.64 14.51 -13.18
C GLN A 300 15.28 14.96 -11.78
N VAL A 301 14.80 16.20 -11.68
CA VAL A 301 14.23 16.78 -10.46
C VAL A 301 12.82 17.25 -10.81
N GLU A 302 11.85 16.85 -9.98
CA GLU A 302 10.50 17.39 -10.08
C GLU A 302 10.47 18.77 -9.42
N VAL A 303 9.97 19.78 -10.13
CA VAL A 303 9.86 21.14 -9.59
C VAL A 303 8.40 21.37 -9.18
N PRO A 304 8.11 21.53 -7.88
CA PRO A 304 6.77 21.92 -7.43
C PRO A 304 6.37 23.27 -8.04
N LEU A 305 5.11 23.43 -8.44
CA LEU A 305 4.61 24.69 -9.04
C LEU A 305 4.76 25.91 -8.11
N SER A 306 4.89 25.69 -6.80
CA SER A 306 5.05 26.73 -5.78
C SER A 306 6.49 27.25 -5.62
N GLN A 307 7.50 26.51 -6.08
CA GLN A 307 8.91 26.85 -5.88
C GLN A 307 9.62 27.18 -7.20
N THR A 308 10.45 28.21 -7.18
CA THR A 308 11.24 28.66 -8.34
C THR A 308 12.66 28.09 -8.37
N ASP A 309 13.19 27.61 -7.25
CA ASP A 309 14.53 27.00 -7.17
C ASP A 309 14.46 25.66 -6.41
N PRO A 310 14.66 24.51 -7.09
CA PRO A 310 14.61 23.19 -6.47
C PRO A 310 15.81 22.88 -5.55
N PHE A 311 16.84 23.74 -5.50
CA PHE A 311 18.05 23.54 -4.70
C PHE A 311 18.17 24.48 -3.50
N GLY A 312 17.16 25.29 -3.21
CA GLY A 312 17.24 26.36 -2.21
C GLY A 312 17.68 25.88 -0.82
N GLU A 313 17.12 24.76 -0.35
CA GLU A 313 17.38 24.21 0.98
C GLU A 313 18.76 23.56 1.09
N LEU A 314 19.09 22.72 0.12
CA LEU A 314 20.44 22.18 -0.04
C LEU A 314 21.48 23.32 -0.08
N GLY A 315 21.15 24.40 -0.77
CA GLY A 315 21.96 25.61 -0.84
C GLY A 315 22.11 26.32 0.50
N ALA A 316 21.04 26.46 1.27
CA ALA A 316 21.06 27.03 2.62
C ALA A 316 21.91 26.19 3.58
N GLY A 317 21.75 24.86 3.57
CA GLY A 317 22.54 23.94 4.38
C GLY A 317 24.04 24.00 4.05
N ILE A 318 24.40 23.98 2.76
CA ILE A 318 25.80 24.13 2.32
C ILE A 318 26.37 25.50 2.71
N ALA A 319 25.59 26.58 2.57
CA ALA A 319 26.01 27.92 2.96
C ALA A 319 26.27 28.02 4.48
N ALA A 320 25.36 27.49 5.30
CA ALA A 320 25.53 27.42 6.75
C ALA A 320 26.81 26.68 7.14
N LYS A 321 27.08 25.51 6.53
CA LYS A 321 28.32 24.74 6.76
C LYS A 321 29.58 25.50 6.33
N CYS A 322 29.56 26.21 5.20
CA CYS A 322 30.67 27.06 4.78
C CYS A 322 30.95 28.17 5.81
N HIS A 323 29.90 28.78 6.37
CA HIS A 323 30.02 29.80 7.40
C HIS A 323 30.60 29.25 8.72
N LEU A 324 30.14 28.07 9.15
CA LEU A 324 30.64 27.40 10.35
C LEU A 324 32.11 26.97 10.21
N SER A 325 32.49 26.41 9.06
CA SER A 325 33.88 26.00 8.74
C SER A 325 34.87 27.16 8.75
N THR A 326 34.40 28.38 8.48
CA THR A 326 35.24 29.59 8.50
C THR A 326 35.44 30.12 9.93
N ARG A 327 34.51 29.82 10.86
CA ARG A 327 34.53 30.30 12.25
C ARG A 327 35.20 29.33 13.22
N ASN A 328 34.98 28.02 13.06
CA ASN A 328 35.49 26.98 13.96
C ASN A 328 36.51 26.10 13.21
N SER A 329 37.78 26.08 13.64
CA SER A 329 38.85 25.29 13.00
C SER A 329 38.97 23.85 13.52
N SER A 330 38.07 23.41 14.39
CA SER A 330 38.13 22.11 15.08
C SER A 330 37.24 21.04 14.44
N ASP A 331 36.00 21.39 14.06
CA ASP A 331 34.96 20.34 13.83
C ASP A 331 34.47 20.24 12.38
N ALA A 332 34.79 21.21 11.51
CA ALA A 332 34.30 21.22 10.13
C ALA A 332 35.47 21.23 9.15
N ASN A 333 35.60 20.15 8.36
CA ASN A 333 36.64 20.03 7.34
C ASN A 333 36.37 21.06 6.22
N PRO A 334 37.14 22.16 6.12
CA PRO A 334 36.83 23.26 5.20
C PRO A 334 36.88 22.82 3.73
N LYS A 335 37.65 21.76 3.43
CA LYS A 335 37.74 21.17 2.09
C LYS A 335 36.43 20.51 1.66
N ARG A 336 35.70 19.88 2.59
CA ARG A 336 34.40 19.23 2.35
C ARG A 336 33.34 20.27 1.98
N ALA A 337 33.22 21.32 2.81
CA ALA A 337 32.30 22.43 2.54
C ALA A 337 32.63 23.13 1.21
N GLU A 338 33.92 23.32 0.88
CA GLU A 338 34.33 23.90 -0.40
C GLU A 338 33.97 22.99 -1.58
N ALA A 339 34.14 21.67 -1.47
CA ALA A 339 33.78 20.70 -2.50
C ALA A 339 32.26 20.68 -2.77
N GLN A 340 31.44 20.67 -1.71
CA GLN A 340 29.98 20.74 -1.81
C GLN A 340 29.52 22.05 -2.45
N ARG A 341 30.11 23.19 -2.05
CA ARG A 341 29.82 24.49 -2.68
C ARG A 341 30.19 24.51 -4.17
N LYS A 342 31.34 23.92 -4.54
CA LYS A 342 31.76 23.78 -5.95
C LYS A 342 30.77 22.94 -6.75
N TRP A 343 30.31 21.83 -6.17
CA TRP A 343 29.28 20.97 -6.77
C TRP A 343 27.97 21.74 -6.99
N LEU A 344 27.46 22.40 -5.96
CA LEU A 344 26.19 23.15 -6.03
C LEU A 344 26.28 24.29 -7.05
N THR A 345 27.39 25.03 -7.07
CA THR A 345 27.62 26.11 -8.04
C THR A 345 27.63 25.58 -9.48
N GLU A 346 28.12 24.37 -9.71
CA GLU A 346 28.08 23.76 -11.05
C GLU A 346 26.64 23.42 -11.43
N VAL A 347 25.87 22.80 -10.53
CA VAL A 347 24.46 22.43 -10.78
C VAL A 347 23.60 23.67 -11.06
N THR A 348 23.67 24.69 -10.20
CA THR A 348 22.88 25.93 -10.34
C THR A 348 23.29 26.78 -11.55
N SER A 349 24.50 26.58 -12.08
CA SER A 349 24.94 27.24 -13.31
C SER A 349 24.47 26.56 -14.61
N GLN A 350 23.92 25.35 -14.52
CA GLN A 350 23.39 24.64 -15.68
C GLN A 350 22.06 25.24 -16.14
N ILE A 351 21.82 25.18 -17.44
CA ILE A 351 20.50 25.47 -18.02
C ILE A 351 19.78 24.11 -18.13
N PRO A 352 18.78 23.83 -17.28
CA PRO A 352 18.09 22.55 -17.29
C PRO A 352 17.32 22.36 -18.60
N THR A 353 17.20 21.10 -19.03
CA THR A 353 16.31 20.74 -20.14
C THR A 353 14.95 20.37 -19.56
N SER A 354 13.92 21.17 -19.81
CA SER A 354 12.55 20.85 -19.41
C SER A 354 12.04 19.68 -20.25
N LEU A 355 11.66 18.58 -19.59
CA LEU A 355 10.97 17.48 -20.26
C LEU A 355 9.46 17.75 -20.15
N GLY A 356 8.77 17.84 -21.28
CA GLY A 356 7.31 17.85 -21.29
C GLY A 356 6.79 16.48 -20.84
N GLY A 357 6.54 16.33 -19.54
CA GLY A 357 5.91 15.12 -18.99
C GLY A 357 4.47 14.97 -19.47
N GLU A 358 3.96 13.73 -19.55
CA GLU A 358 2.56 13.45 -19.87
C GLU A 358 1.58 14.02 -18.83
N SER A 359 2.06 14.29 -17.61
CA SER A 359 1.31 14.99 -16.57
C SER A 359 1.68 16.47 -16.54
N LEU A 360 0.76 17.33 -16.98
CA LEU A 360 0.89 18.80 -16.94
C LEU A 360 1.01 19.37 -15.50
N ALA A 361 0.89 18.52 -14.47
CA ALA A 361 0.83 18.92 -13.07
C ALA A 361 2.20 19.15 -12.40
N ARG A 362 3.28 18.52 -12.88
CA ARG A 362 4.65 18.66 -12.32
C ARG A 362 5.70 18.68 -13.43
N PRO A 363 6.19 19.85 -13.88
CA PRO A 363 7.27 19.91 -14.85
C PRO A 363 8.56 19.33 -14.25
N ALA A 364 9.22 18.45 -14.99
CA ALA A 364 10.50 17.87 -14.58
C ALA A 364 11.66 18.53 -15.32
N GLU A 365 12.69 18.89 -14.57
CA GLU A 365 13.92 19.46 -15.09
C GLU A 365 15.03 18.42 -15.12
N VAL A 366 15.73 18.33 -16.26
CA VAL A 366 16.83 17.39 -16.43
C VAL A 366 18.16 18.13 -16.34
N TYR A 367 18.99 17.67 -15.39
CA TYR A 367 20.34 18.16 -15.11
C TYR A 367 21.39 17.16 -15.55
N GLN A 368 22.60 17.65 -15.80
CA GLN A 368 23.77 16.82 -16.05
C GLN A 368 24.59 16.65 -14.77
N ARG A 369 25.18 15.48 -14.59
CA ARG A 369 26.06 15.23 -13.44
C ARG A 369 27.26 16.18 -13.48
N PRO A 370 27.59 16.85 -12.36
CA PRO A 370 28.76 17.71 -12.25
C PRO A 370 30.07 17.01 -12.64
N THR A 371 30.97 17.77 -13.26
CA THR A 371 32.25 17.32 -13.82
C THR A 371 33.45 17.84 -13.03
N LYS A 372 33.30 18.94 -12.29
CA LYS A 372 34.37 19.51 -11.45
C LYS A 372 34.64 18.67 -10.20
N THR A 373 33.66 17.87 -9.77
CA THR A 373 33.80 16.88 -8.71
C THR A 373 33.91 15.48 -9.29
N PRO A 374 34.63 14.55 -8.64
CA PRO A 374 34.67 13.15 -9.07
C PRO A 374 33.28 12.53 -9.17
N ALA A 375 33.08 11.69 -10.18
CA ALA A 375 31.81 10.99 -10.40
C ALA A 375 31.52 9.90 -9.35
N ILE A 376 32.56 9.41 -8.68
CA ILE A 376 32.47 8.36 -7.66
C ILE A 376 32.65 9.04 -6.30
N PRO A 377 31.63 9.02 -5.42
CA PRO A 377 31.75 9.57 -4.08
C PRO A 377 32.66 8.71 -3.19
N ARG A 378 33.09 9.26 -2.06
CA ARG A 378 33.80 8.50 -1.00
C ARG A 378 32.82 7.52 -0.35
N LEU A 379 33.30 6.32 -0.04
CA LEU A 379 32.57 5.37 0.80
C LEU A 379 32.59 5.87 2.25
N GLN A 380 31.41 6.15 2.80
CA GLN A 380 31.23 6.57 4.18
C GLN A 380 30.84 5.34 5.01
N GLY A 381 31.58 5.08 6.09
CA GLY A 381 31.42 3.91 6.95
C GLY A 381 32.72 3.10 7.13
N PRO A 382 32.69 2.02 7.92
CA PRO A 382 31.50 1.48 8.59
C PRO A 382 30.95 2.45 9.65
N PHE A 383 29.63 2.55 9.75
CA PHE A 383 29.00 3.34 10.81
C PHE A 383 29.07 2.56 12.13
N GLU A 384 29.51 3.23 13.20
CA GLU A 384 29.52 2.67 14.56
C GLU A 384 28.09 2.65 15.11
N ILE A 385 27.55 1.45 15.35
CA ILE A 385 26.21 1.28 15.89
C ILE A 385 26.28 1.34 17.41
N MET A 386 25.58 2.30 18.02
CA MET A 386 25.58 2.58 19.45
C MET A 386 24.16 2.43 20.05
N PRO A 387 23.98 1.72 21.16
CA PRO A 387 24.92 0.78 21.78
C PRO A 387 25.31 -0.35 20.82
N GLU A 388 26.48 -0.94 21.04
CA GLU A 388 26.95 -2.09 20.26
C GLU A 388 25.89 -3.20 20.32
N ILE A 389 25.32 -3.52 19.15
CA ILE A 389 24.36 -4.61 19.04
C ILE A 389 25.19 -5.89 19.08
N GLU A 390 25.20 -6.58 20.22
CA GLU A 390 25.64 -7.96 20.26
C GLU A 390 24.66 -8.78 19.41
N ILE A 391 25.00 -8.95 18.14
CA ILE A 391 24.34 -9.90 17.26
C ILE A 391 24.58 -11.28 17.89
N GLU A 392 23.62 -11.76 18.69
CA GLU A 392 23.73 -13.04 19.41
C GLU A 392 23.86 -14.20 18.39
N GLY A 393 25.08 -14.71 18.19
CA GLY A 393 25.38 -15.86 17.33
C GLY A 393 25.77 -15.51 15.90
N GLU A 394 25.63 -16.47 14.97
CA GLU A 394 25.90 -16.31 13.53
C GLU A 394 24.73 -15.60 12.80
N ALA A 395 24.20 -14.49 13.34
CA ALA A 395 23.00 -13.85 12.78
C ALA A 395 23.32 -12.73 11.78
N ASP A 396 23.24 -13.03 10.49
CA ASP A 396 23.52 -12.05 9.43
C ASP A 396 22.40 -11.01 9.24
N VAL A 397 22.75 -9.82 8.73
CA VAL A 397 21.77 -8.82 8.27
C VAL A 397 21.16 -9.26 6.93
N CYS A 398 19.84 -9.09 6.80
CA CYS A 398 19.05 -9.48 5.64
C CYS A 398 18.63 -8.29 4.75
N ASP A 399 18.11 -7.21 5.32
CA ASP A 399 17.52 -6.11 4.56
C ASP A 399 17.70 -4.78 5.29
N ILE A 400 17.65 -3.69 4.52
CA ILE A 400 17.83 -2.31 4.99
C ILE A 400 16.73 -1.41 4.40
N PHE A 401 16.14 -0.57 5.24
CA PHE A 401 15.15 0.44 4.84
C PHE A 401 15.47 1.79 5.47
N VAL A 402 15.39 2.88 4.69
CA VAL A 402 15.76 4.23 5.15
C VAL A 402 14.66 5.23 4.87
N THR A 403 14.27 5.98 5.90
CA THR A 403 13.22 7.02 5.89
C THR A 403 13.79 8.33 6.43
N PRO A 404 13.33 9.50 5.97
CA PRO A 404 13.64 10.77 6.65
C PRO A 404 13.02 10.79 8.05
N LEU A 405 13.54 11.64 8.95
CA LEU A 405 13.05 11.79 10.32
C LEU A 405 11.69 12.53 10.40
N LYS A 406 11.45 13.51 9.53
CA LYS A 406 10.23 14.31 9.49
C LYS A 406 9.40 13.98 8.25
N GLU A 407 8.17 13.51 8.45
CA GLU A 407 7.18 13.39 7.37
C GLU A 407 6.59 14.78 7.10
N THR A 408 6.97 15.39 5.97
CA THR A 408 6.36 16.66 5.55
C THR A 408 4.94 16.37 5.04
N LYS A 409 3.94 16.67 5.87
CA LYS A 409 2.53 16.66 5.45
C LYS A 409 2.39 17.66 4.31
N GLU A 410 1.79 17.25 3.19
CA GLU A 410 1.38 18.22 2.17
C GLU A 410 0.36 19.14 2.85
N ASP A 411 0.73 20.40 3.07
CA ASP A 411 -0.16 21.45 3.59
C ASP A 411 -1.26 21.74 2.56
N LEU A 412 -2.16 20.78 2.39
CA LEU A 412 -3.42 20.96 1.71
C LEU A 412 -4.43 21.44 2.76
N LEU A 413 -4.78 22.73 2.65
CA LEU A 413 -5.93 23.38 3.30
C LEU A 413 -5.75 23.78 4.78
N LYS A 414 -4.72 24.55 5.11
CA LYS A 414 -4.80 25.50 6.24
C LYS A 414 -4.97 26.92 5.72
N GLU A 415 -6.09 27.17 5.05
CA GLU A 415 -6.70 28.50 5.08
C GLU A 415 -7.57 28.53 6.34
N ASP A 416 -6.99 28.90 7.49
CA ASP A 416 -7.66 29.63 8.58
C ASP A 416 -6.81 29.65 9.86
N GLU A 417 -6.41 30.87 10.20
CA GLU A 417 -6.13 31.46 11.53
C GLU A 417 -5.09 30.81 12.47
N ASP A 418 -4.13 31.66 12.87
CA ASP A 418 -2.99 31.45 13.78
C ASP A 418 -1.77 30.70 13.19
N GLU A 419 -1.20 31.29 12.14
CA GLU A 419 0.21 31.11 11.77
C GLU A 419 1.08 31.73 12.88
N PHE A 420 1.28 31.00 13.97
CA PHE A 420 2.48 31.23 14.78
C PHE A 420 3.66 30.89 13.87
N ASP A 421 4.37 31.92 13.43
CA ASP A 421 5.74 31.84 12.93
C ASP A 421 6.62 31.18 14.01
N SER A 422 6.56 29.85 14.15
CA SER A 422 7.68 29.12 14.70
C SER A 422 8.65 28.92 13.53
N GLU A 423 9.68 29.75 13.49
CA GLU A 423 10.90 29.54 12.71
C GLU A 423 11.62 28.28 13.24
N ASP A 424 10.95 27.13 13.21
CA ASP A 424 11.49 25.86 13.68
C ASP A 424 12.55 25.42 12.67
N GLU A 425 13.82 25.47 13.06
CA GLU A 425 14.92 24.93 12.27
C GLU A 425 14.66 23.43 12.03
N ASP A 426 14.50 23.05 10.77
CA ASP A 426 14.24 21.65 10.41
C ASP A 426 15.48 20.80 10.67
N VAL A 427 15.30 19.70 11.40
CA VAL A 427 16.37 18.76 11.73
C VAL A 427 16.59 17.78 10.59
N GLU A 428 17.76 17.86 9.97
CA GLU A 428 18.24 16.90 8.97
C GLU A 428 18.60 15.58 9.66
N GLY A 429 17.69 14.60 9.66
CA GLY A 429 17.93 13.28 10.24
C GLY A 429 17.34 12.16 9.40
N SER A 430 17.94 10.97 9.47
CA SER A 430 17.46 9.75 8.80
C SER A 430 17.23 8.62 9.79
N LEU A 431 16.23 7.81 9.52
CA LEU A 431 15.84 6.62 10.27
C LEU A 431 16.16 5.39 9.42
N ILE A 432 16.92 4.45 9.99
CA ILE A 432 17.43 3.27 9.32
C ILE A 432 16.90 2.04 10.05
N LEU A 433 16.24 1.16 9.32
CA LEU A 433 15.77 -0.14 9.81
C LEU A 433 16.68 -1.24 9.27
N LEU A 434 17.17 -2.10 10.17
CA LEU A 434 17.97 -3.28 9.85
C LEU A 434 17.25 -4.54 10.32
N SER A 435 17.05 -5.51 9.43
CA SER A 435 16.49 -6.82 9.79
C SER A 435 17.58 -7.88 9.84
N THR A 436 17.54 -8.76 10.83
CA THR A 436 18.51 -9.87 10.99
C THR A 436 17.87 -11.23 10.71
N THR A 437 18.69 -12.24 10.40
CA THR A 437 18.22 -13.63 10.21
C THR A 437 17.62 -14.26 11.47
N SER A 438 17.92 -13.69 12.65
CA SER A 438 17.37 -14.13 13.94
C SER A 438 15.94 -13.67 14.20
N GLY A 439 15.38 -12.82 13.33
CA GLY A 439 14.03 -12.28 13.52
C GLY A 439 13.97 -10.92 14.21
N ILE A 440 15.10 -10.21 14.36
CA ILE A 440 15.12 -8.93 15.06
C ILE A 440 15.17 -7.79 14.03
N VAL A 441 14.37 -6.74 14.27
CA VAL A 441 14.39 -5.49 13.50
C VAL A 441 14.93 -4.38 14.41
N HIS A 442 16.10 -3.84 14.07
CA HIS A 442 16.73 -2.74 14.78
C HIS A 442 16.36 -1.40 14.12
N CYS A 443 15.92 -0.44 14.94
CA CYS A 443 15.60 0.92 14.53
C CYS A 443 16.74 1.86 14.93
N CYS A 444 17.47 2.39 13.96
CA CYS A 444 18.64 3.24 14.18
C CYS A 444 18.39 4.66 13.67
N LEU A 445 18.85 5.69 14.40
CA LEU A 445 18.79 7.09 14.01
C LEU A 445 20.18 7.59 13.58
N ASP A 446 20.22 8.26 12.45
CA ASP A 446 21.33 9.11 12.00
C ASP A 446 20.95 10.58 12.25
N LEU A 447 21.60 11.18 13.26
CA LEU A 447 21.43 12.59 13.64
C LEU A 447 22.47 13.51 12.99
N ASN A 448 23.59 12.95 12.50
CA ASN A 448 24.65 13.73 11.88
C ASN A 448 24.34 14.04 10.42
N GLY A 449 23.53 13.18 9.79
CA GLY A 449 23.05 13.34 8.42
C GLY A 449 24.14 13.06 7.39
N VAL A 450 23.93 12.02 6.58
CA VAL A 450 24.84 11.73 5.46
C VAL A 450 24.81 12.83 4.42
N GLU A 451 25.99 13.36 4.10
CA GLU A 451 26.15 14.41 3.11
C GLU A 451 27.19 14.04 2.04
N ALA A 452 27.31 14.87 1.02
CA ALA A 452 28.21 14.61 -0.09
C ALA A 452 29.68 14.67 0.31
N GLN A 453 30.40 13.58 0.01
CA GLN A 453 31.84 13.44 0.22
C GLN A 453 32.55 12.82 -0.98
N TRP A 454 33.78 13.24 -1.23
CA TRP A 454 34.64 12.73 -2.29
C TRP A 454 36.04 12.45 -1.77
N LEU A 455 36.73 11.48 -2.39
CA LEU A 455 38.15 11.24 -2.11
C LEU A 455 39.00 12.44 -2.59
N PRO A 456 40.08 12.77 -1.89
CA PRO A 456 40.95 13.87 -2.28
C PRO A 456 41.67 13.61 -3.62
N SER A 457 41.99 14.69 -4.32
CA SER A 457 42.80 14.62 -5.54
C SER A 457 44.26 14.35 -5.20
N ARG A 458 45.04 13.74 -6.10
CA ARG A 458 46.49 13.54 -5.90
C ARG A 458 47.27 14.84 -5.70
N THR A 459 46.72 15.97 -6.14
CA THR A 459 47.30 17.30 -6.00
C THR A 459 47.12 17.90 -4.61
N ASP A 460 46.18 17.36 -3.82
CA ASP A 460 45.94 17.83 -2.47
C ASP A 460 47.04 17.29 -1.54
N THR A 461 47.63 18.19 -0.75
CA THR A 461 48.62 17.78 0.26
C THR A 461 47.97 16.78 1.20
N ARG A 462 48.60 15.61 1.37
CA ARG A 462 48.18 14.50 2.23
C ARG A 462 48.03 14.94 3.69
N THR A 463 46.92 15.58 4.01
CA THR A 463 46.38 15.63 5.36
C THR A 463 45.69 14.29 5.57
N ILE A 464 46.16 13.51 6.55
CA ILE A 464 45.43 12.36 7.06
C ILE A 464 44.15 12.97 7.63
N GLU A 465 43.03 12.80 6.92
CA GLU A 465 41.75 13.15 7.49
C GLU A 465 41.52 12.17 8.64
N GLU A 466 41.39 12.68 9.86
CA GLU A 466 40.88 11.90 10.99
C GLU A 466 39.52 11.33 10.56
N GLY A 467 39.25 10.07 10.92
CA GLY A 467 38.01 9.40 10.53
C GLY A 467 36.81 10.23 10.98
N ASP A 468 35.80 10.33 10.12
CA ASP A 468 34.53 10.91 10.54
C ASP A 468 33.95 10.01 11.64
N ASP A 469 33.56 10.58 12.79
CA ASP A 469 32.80 9.89 13.84
C ASP A 469 31.36 9.63 13.32
N LEU A 470 31.22 8.58 12.51
CA LEU A 470 29.95 8.14 11.93
C LEU A 470 29.27 7.18 12.90
N ALA A 471 28.28 7.66 13.66
CA ALA A 471 27.55 6.86 14.63
C ALA A 471 26.07 6.71 14.25
N LEU A 472 25.51 5.53 14.47
CA LEU A 472 24.08 5.24 14.36
C LEU A 472 23.53 4.89 15.75
N LEU A 473 22.51 5.62 16.19
CA LEU A 473 21.91 5.42 17.51
C LEU A 473 20.75 4.42 17.43
N VAL A 474 20.86 3.27 18.09
CA VAL A 474 19.77 2.29 18.20
C VAL A 474 18.76 2.78 19.22
N VAL A 475 17.53 3.04 18.75
CA VAL A 475 16.42 3.53 19.58
C VAL A 475 15.52 2.40 20.04
N ASP A 476 15.23 1.44 19.16
CA ASP A 476 14.35 0.32 19.47
C ASP A 476 14.79 -0.95 18.74
N SER A 477 14.48 -2.11 19.30
CA SER A 477 14.79 -3.43 18.73
C SER A 477 13.60 -4.36 18.89
N ILE A 478 12.98 -4.70 17.77
CA ILE A 478 11.71 -5.44 17.72
C ILE A 478 12.01 -6.90 17.39
N ALA A 479 11.75 -7.80 18.34
CA ALA A 479 11.87 -9.24 18.11
C ALA A 479 10.58 -9.80 17.50
N LEU A 480 10.68 -10.28 16.26
CA LEU A 480 9.64 -11.07 15.63
C LEU A 480 9.68 -12.52 16.16
N PRO A 481 8.57 -13.28 16.03
CA PRO A 481 8.54 -14.65 16.51
C PRO A 481 9.56 -15.53 15.80
N LYS A 482 10.30 -16.36 16.55
CA LYS A 482 11.35 -17.23 16.01
C LYS A 482 10.79 -18.19 14.95
N GLY A 483 11.35 -18.14 13.74
CA GLY A 483 11.00 -19.05 12.64
C GLY A 483 11.50 -20.49 12.87
N HIS A 484 10.95 -21.43 12.11
CA HIS A 484 11.38 -22.83 12.09
C HIS A 484 12.38 -23.05 10.96
N GLY A 485 13.57 -22.43 11.04
CA GLY A 485 14.64 -22.60 10.06
C GLY A 485 15.93 -21.88 10.47
N GLU A 486 17.08 -22.47 10.13
CA GLU A 486 18.38 -21.76 10.15
C GLU A 486 18.38 -20.80 8.94
N ASN A 487 18.61 -19.51 9.18
CA ASN A 487 18.64 -18.40 8.20
C ASN A 487 17.29 -18.07 7.51
N VAL A 488 16.40 -17.40 8.25
CA VAL A 488 15.18 -16.81 7.70
C VAL A 488 15.48 -15.43 7.15
N TRP A 489 15.20 -15.20 5.85
CA TRP A 489 15.33 -13.87 5.26
C TRP A 489 14.07 -13.04 5.49
N ILE A 490 14.24 -11.79 5.93
CA ILE A 490 13.14 -10.94 6.38
C ILE A 490 13.13 -9.64 5.57
N PRO A 491 12.47 -9.61 4.39
CA PRO A 491 12.49 -8.43 3.54
C PRO A 491 11.51 -7.35 4.01
N PHE A 492 11.91 -6.09 3.81
CA PHE A 492 11.07 -4.91 4.03
C PHE A 492 10.27 -4.53 2.79
N THR A 493 9.02 -4.14 3.02
CA THR A 493 8.12 -3.53 2.03
C THR A 493 7.60 -2.20 2.57
N PRO A 494 7.93 -1.06 1.95
CA PRO A 494 7.44 0.24 2.41
C PRO A 494 5.91 0.32 2.30
N ASP A 495 5.30 1.05 3.23
CA ASP A 495 3.89 1.41 3.10
C ASP A 495 3.67 2.48 2.02
N VAL A 496 2.50 2.45 1.38
CA VAL A 496 2.13 3.42 0.32
C VAL A 496 1.77 4.78 0.94
N ARG A 497 1.19 4.74 2.14
CA ARG A 497 0.59 5.88 2.84
C ARG A 497 1.59 6.60 3.73
N SER A 498 2.09 5.92 4.75
CA SER A 498 3.04 6.52 5.70
C SER A 498 4.48 6.16 5.34
N GLN A 499 5.37 7.16 5.35
CA GLN A 499 6.81 6.93 5.13
C GLN A 499 7.48 6.23 6.32
N HIS A 500 6.88 6.34 7.50
CA HIS A 500 7.38 5.78 8.76
C HIS A 500 6.75 4.42 9.11
N ALA A 501 6.10 3.77 8.15
CA ALA A 501 5.51 2.45 8.30
C ALA A 501 6.08 1.47 7.27
N VAL A 502 6.28 0.23 7.71
CA VAL A 502 6.85 -0.83 6.88
C VAL A 502 6.16 -2.16 7.17
N PHE A 503 5.97 -2.95 6.12
CA PHE A 503 5.54 -4.34 6.23
C PHE A 503 6.75 -5.27 6.17
N VAL A 504 6.75 -6.24 7.07
CA VAL A 504 7.79 -7.24 7.20
C VAL A 504 7.22 -8.60 6.88
N THR A 505 7.80 -9.26 5.87
CA THR A 505 7.42 -10.63 5.51
C THR A 505 8.27 -11.63 6.28
N HIS A 506 7.63 -12.57 6.94
CA HIS A 506 8.27 -13.64 7.71
C HIS A 506 7.64 -15.00 7.36
N GLN A 507 8.30 -16.11 7.69
CA GLN A 507 7.76 -17.47 7.45
C GLN A 507 6.44 -17.76 8.17
N GLN A 508 6.16 -17.03 9.26
CA GLN A 508 4.91 -17.15 10.00
C GLN A 508 3.80 -16.25 9.46
N GLY A 509 4.11 -15.32 8.55
CA GLY A 509 3.15 -14.38 7.97
C GLY A 509 3.70 -12.97 7.82
N VAL A 510 2.82 -11.98 7.77
CA VAL A 510 3.16 -10.57 7.52
C VAL A 510 2.90 -9.72 8.76
N TYR A 511 3.88 -8.91 9.13
CA TYR A 511 3.82 -7.98 10.26
C TYR A 511 3.83 -6.54 9.75
N TYR A 512 3.07 -5.68 10.41
CA TYR A 512 3.08 -4.24 10.20
C TYR A 512 3.85 -3.58 11.33
N ILE A 513 4.86 -2.78 10.99
CA ILE A 513 5.69 -2.01 11.92
C ILE A 513 5.48 -0.53 11.64
N SER A 514 5.08 0.24 12.66
CA SER A 514 4.82 1.68 12.53
C SER A 514 5.57 2.47 13.60
N LEU A 515 6.32 3.47 13.13
CA LEU A 515 7.21 4.31 13.94
C LEU A 515 6.57 5.69 14.23
N SER A 516 5.49 6.03 13.50
CA SER A 516 4.74 7.29 13.58
C SER A 516 4.38 7.77 14.99
N LYS A 517 4.14 6.85 15.95
CA LYS A 517 3.74 7.20 17.32
C LYS A 517 4.77 8.04 18.09
N TRP A 518 6.05 7.84 17.82
CA TRP A 518 7.14 8.51 18.54
C TRP A 518 8.01 9.33 17.61
N ILE A 519 8.18 8.94 16.34
CA ILE A 519 9.09 9.61 15.41
C ILE A 519 8.72 11.08 15.19
N GLU A 520 7.43 11.39 15.00
CA GLU A 520 6.96 12.77 14.85
C GLU A 520 7.28 13.58 16.12
N LYS A 521 7.07 13.00 17.31
CA LYS A 521 7.34 13.67 18.59
C LYS A 521 8.83 13.89 18.82
N VAL A 522 9.68 12.92 18.46
CA VAL A 522 11.14 13.07 18.53
C VAL A 522 11.59 14.14 17.55
N SER A 523 11.05 14.14 16.33
CA SER A 523 11.36 15.18 15.34
C SER A 523 10.95 16.57 15.84
N THR A 524 9.79 16.73 16.47
CA THR A 524 9.37 18.02 17.04
C THR A 524 10.22 18.44 18.23
N GLU A 525 10.60 17.50 19.10
CA GLU A 525 11.46 17.83 20.25
C GLU A 525 12.88 18.23 19.79
N LEU A 526 13.39 17.62 18.72
CA LEU A 526 14.68 17.97 18.14
C LEU A 526 14.68 19.33 17.42
N SER A 527 13.54 19.77 16.87
CA SER A 527 13.43 21.11 16.25
C SER A 527 13.27 22.24 17.27
N VAL A 528 12.90 21.94 18.52
CA VAL A 528 12.74 22.95 19.57
C VAL A 528 14.12 23.37 20.12
N ALA A 529 14.41 24.67 20.06
CA ALA A 529 15.68 25.24 20.53
C ALA A 529 15.87 25.21 22.07
N GLU A 530 14.81 25.00 22.84
CA GLU A 530 14.83 24.99 24.31
C GLU A 530 15.40 23.69 24.90
N ARG A 531 16.67 23.73 25.31
CA ARG A 531 17.37 22.58 25.91
C ARG A 531 17.00 22.28 27.37
N GLU A 532 16.35 23.19 28.08
CA GLU A 532 16.00 22.99 29.49
C GLU A 532 14.89 21.94 29.63
N GLY A 533 15.18 20.86 30.38
CA GLY A 533 14.23 19.76 30.58
C GLY A 533 14.07 18.80 29.39
N ALA A 534 14.85 18.97 28.30
CA ALA A 534 14.78 18.12 27.12
C ALA A 534 15.12 16.65 27.43
N GLU A 535 16.10 16.40 28.31
CA GLU A 535 16.44 15.04 28.78
C GLU A 535 15.23 14.34 29.40
N PHE A 536 14.52 15.00 30.32
CA PHE A 536 13.34 14.45 30.96
C PHE A 536 12.18 14.26 29.96
N ARG A 537 11.95 15.21 29.05
CA ARG A 537 10.89 15.09 28.02
C ARG A 537 11.19 13.93 27.06
N MET A 538 12.44 13.78 26.63
CA MET A 538 12.88 12.72 25.74
C MET A 538 12.78 11.36 26.41
N ASP A 539 13.18 11.24 27.68
CA ASP A 539 13.07 10.00 28.46
C ASP A 539 11.60 9.56 28.59
N VAL A 540 10.71 10.48 28.97
CA VAL A 540 9.26 10.23 29.05
C VAL A 540 8.67 9.85 27.69
N LEU A 541 9.16 10.46 26.60
CA LEU A 541 8.69 10.18 25.23
C LEU A 541 9.08 8.77 24.79
N LEU A 542 10.35 8.40 24.99
CA LEU A 542 10.89 7.09 24.61
C LEU A 542 10.32 5.96 25.49
N GLU A 543 10.10 6.20 26.79
CA GLU A 543 9.42 5.23 27.67
C GLU A 543 7.93 5.08 27.34
N GLY A 544 7.26 6.19 27.01
CA GLY A 544 5.81 6.24 26.81
C GLY A 544 5.34 5.81 25.42
N SER A 545 6.19 5.89 24.40
CA SER A 545 5.80 5.67 22.99
C SER A 545 6.65 4.58 22.33
N ARG A 546 6.21 3.32 22.41
CA ARG A 546 6.89 2.20 21.74
C ARG A 546 6.53 2.09 20.27
N THR A 547 7.43 1.50 19.48
CA THR A 547 7.13 1.07 18.12
C THR A 547 5.93 0.12 18.12
N LEU A 548 5.03 0.35 17.17
CA LEU A 548 3.88 -0.52 17.02
C LEU A 548 4.27 -1.69 16.13
N SER A 549 4.16 -2.92 16.63
CA SER A 549 4.25 -4.14 15.84
C SER A 549 2.96 -4.95 15.96
N GLU A 550 2.36 -5.29 14.82
CA GLU A 550 1.13 -6.09 14.76
C GLU A 550 1.22 -7.14 13.66
N SER A 551 0.68 -8.33 13.91
CA SER A 551 0.62 -9.38 12.90
C SER A 551 -0.63 -9.19 12.06
N ILE A 552 -0.44 -8.80 10.79
CA ILE A 552 -1.54 -8.56 9.85
C ILE A 552 -2.05 -9.87 9.27
N ILE A 553 -1.15 -10.78 8.87
CA ILE A 553 -1.55 -12.10 8.39
C ILE A 553 -0.73 -13.15 9.13
N GLN A 554 -1.41 -14.15 9.68
CA GLN A 554 -0.78 -15.32 10.30
C GLN A 554 -1.02 -16.55 9.43
N LEU A 555 0.07 -17.20 9.01
CA LEU A 555 -0.01 -18.45 8.29
C LEU A 555 -0.43 -19.59 9.24
N PRO A 556 -1.31 -20.50 8.79
CA PRO A 556 -1.62 -21.73 9.50
C PRO A 556 -0.37 -22.57 9.77
N VAL A 557 -0.33 -23.29 10.90
CA VAL A 557 0.82 -24.12 11.32
C VAL A 557 1.30 -25.09 10.23
N ALA A 558 0.40 -25.61 9.39
CA ALA A 558 0.76 -26.50 8.28
C ALA A 558 1.59 -25.81 7.18
N GLU A 559 1.44 -24.50 7.01
CA GLU A 559 2.07 -23.68 5.96
C GLU A 559 3.25 -22.86 6.51
N GLN A 560 3.41 -22.78 7.83
CA GLN A 560 4.58 -22.17 8.51
C GLN A 560 5.92 -22.88 8.23
N HIS A 561 5.89 -24.05 7.57
CA HIS A 561 7.07 -24.78 7.12
C HIS A 561 7.34 -24.62 5.62
N SER A 562 6.65 -23.69 4.96
CA SER A 562 6.88 -23.36 3.56
C SER A 562 8.33 -22.89 3.35
N GLU A 563 9.01 -23.51 2.37
CA GLU A 563 10.36 -23.11 1.96
C GLU A 563 10.33 -21.92 0.98
N GLN A 564 9.16 -21.56 0.45
CA GLN A 564 8.99 -20.55 -0.60
C GLN A 564 7.94 -19.50 -0.20
N VAL A 565 8.41 -18.46 0.48
CA VAL A 565 7.60 -17.29 0.84
C VAL A 565 8.04 -16.10 0.00
N SER A 566 7.09 -15.53 -0.75
CA SER A 566 7.28 -14.27 -1.45
C SER A 566 7.06 -13.10 -0.50
N CYS A 567 7.88 -12.07 -0.66
CA CYS A 567 7.68 -10.74 -0.10
C CYS A 567 6.27 -10.23 -0.42
N CYS A 568 5.65 -9.58 0.55
CA CYS A 568 4.35 -8.94 0.39
C CYS A 568 4.42 -7.73 -0.54
N ILE A 569 3.30 -7.41 -1.17
CA ILE A 569 3.06 -6.13 -1.81
C ILE A 569 1.94 -5.40 -1.07
N VAL A 570 2.00 -4.08 -1.10
CA VAL A 570 1.01 -3.18 -0.51
C VAL A 570 0.49 -2.30 -1.64
N LEU A 571 -0.82 -2.24 -1.76
CA LEU A 571 -1.54 -1.53 -2.81
C LEU A 571 -2.55 -0.59 -2.18
N GLU A 572 -2.70 0.59 -2.79
CA GLU A 572 -3.82 1.48 -2.51
C GLU A 572 -4.49 1.79 -3.85
N ASP A 573 -5.75 1.39 -3.96
CA ASP A 573 -6.56 1.59 -5.14
C ASP A 573 -7.98 2.00 -4.71
N SER A 574 -8.66 2.84 -5.50
CA SER A 574 -10.00 3.33 -5.13
C SER A 574 -11.06 2.24 -5.13
N ASP A 575 -10.90 1.19 -5.94
CA ASP A 575 -11.87 0.12 -6.09
C ASP A 575 -11.60 -1.04 -5.12
N ILE A 576 -10.33 -1.37 -4.88
CA ILE A 576 -9.93 -2.48 -4.00
C ILE A 576 -9.71 -2.02 -2.56
N GLY A 577 -9.35 -0.74 -2.36
CA GLY A 577 -8.96 -0.17 -1.08
C GLY A 577 -7.48 -0.40 -0.74
N TYR A 578 -7.17 -0.25 0.55
CA TYR A 578 -5.83 -0.53 1.08
C TYR A 578 -5.63 -2.04 1.26
N PHE A 579 -4.75 -2.62 0.46
CA PHE A 579 -4.69 -4.08 0.26
C PHE A 579 -3.26 -4.62 0.37
N VAL A 580 -3.08 -5.65 1.18
CA VAL A 580 -1.80 -6.37 1.34
C VAL A 580 -1.95 -7.75 0.72
N LEU A 581 -0.99 -8.14 -0.12
CA LEU A 581 -0.98 -9.43 -0.82
C LEU A 581 0.40 -10.06 -0.69
N PHE A 582 0.47 -11.32 -0.28
CA PHE A 582 1.70 -12.12 -0.34
C PHE A 582 1.39 -13.54 -0.81
N SER A 583 2.43 -14.30 -1.11
CA SER A 583 2.28 -15.70 -1.49
C SER A 583 3.22 -16.62 -0.73
N ALA A 584 2.70 -17.77 -0.28
CA ALA A 584 3.48 -18.87 0.28
C ALA A 584 3.15 -20.17 -0.47
N ASP A 585 4.16 -20.96 -0.84
CA ASP A 585 4.02 -22.22 -1.59
C ASP A 585 3.02 -22.15 -2.76
N HIS A 586 3.09 -21.09 -3.57
CA HIS A 586 2.19 -20.88 -4.72
C HIS A 586 0.71 -20.64 -4.37
N GLN A 587 0.44 -20.19 -3.15
CA GLN A 587 -0.91 -19.80 -2.69
C GLN A 587 -0.96 -18.32 -2.34
N PRO A 588 -2.04 -17.60 -2.69
CA PRO A 588 -2.21 -16.22 -2.31
C PRO A 588 -2.82 -16.08 -0.92
N PHE A 589 -2.27 -15.16 -0.15
CA PHE A 589 -2.82 -14.68 1.10
C PHE A 589 -2.92 -13.18 1.02
N ALA A 590 -4.08 -12.63 1.39
CA ALA A 590 -4.28 -11.20 1.35
C ALA A 590 -5.05 -10.70 2.57
N ALA A 591 -4.93 -9.41 2.84
CA ALA A 591 -5.72 -8.70 3.82
C ALA A 591 -6.14 -7.36 3.24
N THR A 592 -7.43 -7.05 3.32
CA THR A 592 -7.93 -5.69 3.11
C THR A 592 -7.87 -4.97 4.45
N LEU A 593 -7.13 -3.88 4.45
CA LEU A 593 -6.90 -3.04 5.59
C LEU A 593 -7.80 -1.81 5.52
N ASP A 594 -8.21 -1.35 6.68
CA ASP A 594 -8.88 -0.08 6.85
C ASP A 594 -7.86 1.04 6.70
N ILE A 595 -8.33 2.14 6.15
CA ILE A 595 -7.60 3.39 5.98
C ILE A 595 -7.41 3.94 7.40
N PRO A 596 -6.20 3.90 7.99
CA PRO A 596 -6.04 4.39 9.34
C PRO A 596 -6.32 5.90 9.38
N GLU A 597 -7.16 6.33 10.33
CA GLU A 597 -7.64 7.72 10.55
C GLU A 597 -6.54 8.72 11.01
N TYR A 598 -5.30 8.57 10.54
CA TYR A 598 -4.20 9.49 10.87
C TYR A 598 -4.41 10.91 10.29
N GLU A 599 -5.42 11.11 9.43
CA GLU A 599 -5.66 12.35 8.69
C GLU A 599 -6.74 13.27 9.28
N LEU A 600 -7.47 12.84 10.33
CA LEU A 600 -8.49 13.68 10.98
C LEU A 600 -8.11 14.03 12.41
N HIS A 601 -6.92 14.57 12.60
CA HIS A 601 -6.56 15.23 13.86
C HIS A 601 -7.01 16.70 13.83
N SER A 602 -8.33 16.92 13.90
CA SER A 602 -8.86 18.11 14.57
C SER A 602 -8.92 17.80 16.07
N GLU A 603 -7.80 18.00 16.76
CA GLU A 603 -7.74 17.83 18.21
C GLU A 603 -8.73 18.77 18.91
N SER A 604 -9.33 18.28 19.99
CA SER A 604 -10.12 18.99 21.03
C SER A 604 -11.65 18.86 21.04
N ARG A 605 -12.34 18.29 20.03
CA ARG A 605 -13.81 18.06 20.13
C ARG A 605 -14.30 16.62 20.02
N MET A 606 -13.56 15.72 19.35
CA MET A 606 -13.94 14.30 19.27
C MET A 606 -13.40 13.45 20.43
N ILE A 607 -12.35 13.90 21.12
CA ILE A 607 -11.77 13.18 22.26
C ILE A 607 -12.78 13.12 23.43
N GLU A 608 -13.52 14.20 23.70
CA GLU A 608 -14.61 14.19 24.70
C GLU A 608 -15.75 13.23 24.34
N TRP A 609 -16.09 13.09 23.05
CA TRP A 609 -17.13 12.15 22.63
C TRP A 609 -16.68 10.69 22.70
N SER A 610 -15.42 10.41 22.35
CA SER A 610 -14.88 9.03 22.41
C SER A 610 -14.64 8.56 23.84
N GLN A 611 -14.23 9.46 24.75
CA GLN A 611 -14.04 9.14 26.16
C GLN A 611 -15.37 8.95 26.91
N MET A 612 -16.49 9.50 26.41
CA MET A 612 -17.82 9.23 26.95
C MET A 612 -18.44 7.91 26.43
N CYS A 613 -17.88 7.32 25.38
CA CYS A 613 -18.26 6.01 24.86
C CYS A 613 -17.23 4.95 25.28
N GLU A 614 -17.12 4.71 26.59
CA GLU A 614 -16.51 3.47 27.08
C GLU A 614 -17.38 2.30 26.59
N GLU A 615 -16.80 1.47 25.74
CA GLU A 615 -17.38 0.39 24.92
C GLU A 615 -17.93 0.83 23.54
N PRO A 616 -17.38 0.28 22.43
CA PRO A 616 -18.07 0.39 21.15
C PRO A 616 -19.47 -0.19 21.31
N LEU A 617 -20.50 0.59 20.94
CA LEU A 617 -21.92 0.21 21.04
C LEU A 617 -22.24 -1.14 20.37
N MET A 618 -21.35 -1.65 19.51
CA MET A 618 -21.36 -3.01 18.98
C MET A 618 -19.98 -3.66 19.04
N PRO A 619 -19.85 -4.91 19.53
CA PRO A 619 -18.64 -5.70 19.32
C PRO A 619 -18.51 -6.01 17.83
N THR A 620 -17.63 -5.30 17.13
CA THR A 620 -17.27 -5.64 15.76
C THR A 620 -16.64 -7.02 15.76
N SER A 621 -17.16 -7.93 14.95
CA SER A 621 -16.56 -9.27 14.82
C SER A 621 -15.17 -9.11 14.24
N GLU A 622 -14.17 -9.70 14.90
CA GLU A 622 -12.84 -9.83 14.31
C GLU A 622 -12.97 -10.54 12.95
N PRO A 623 -12.35 -10.00 11.89
CA PRO A 623 -12.37 -10.63 10.58
C PRO A 623 -11.69 -11.98 10.66
N ARG A 624 -12.24 -12.99 9.99
CA ARG A 624 -11.70 -14.35 9.98
C ARG A 624 -11.05 -14.67 8.65
N LEU A 625 -9.96 -15.42 8.68
CA LEU A 625 -9.39 -16.05 7.49
C LEU A 625 -10.42 -17.03 6.89
N PRO A 626 -10.78 -16.89 5.59
CA PRO A 626 -11.59 -17.88 4.91
C PRO A 626 -10.93 -19.26 4.96
N TYR A 627 -11.74 -20.30 5.18
CA TYR A 627 -11.20 -21.66 5.22
C TYR A 627 -10.65 -22.05 3.84
N GLN A 628 -9.37 -22.42 3.79
CA GLN A 628 -8.77 -23.06 2.64
C GLN A 628 -8.51 -24.55 2.95
N PRO A 629 -8.89 -25.48 2.06
CA PRO A 629 -8.63 -26.90 2.27
C PRO A 629 -7.12 -27.18 2.18
N PRO A 630 -6.56 -28.01 3.08
CA PRO A 630 -5.13 -28.33 3.07
C PRO A 630 -4.60 -28.79 1.71
N VAL A 631 -3.35 -28.42 1.41
CA VAL A 631 -2.67 -28.74 0.13
C VAL A 631 -2.66 -30.24 -0.17
N ALA A 632 -2.62 -31.07 0.87
CA ALA A 632 -2.59 -32.53 0.77
C ALA A 632 -3.70 -33.11 -0.12
N PHE A 633 -4.90 -32.53 -0.13
CA PHE A 633 -6.02 -33.00 -0.96
C PHE A 633 -5.80 -32.83 -2.47
N TRP A 634 -4.82 -32.02 -2.83
CA TRP A 634 -4.68 -31.50 -4.19
C TRP A 634 -3.28 -31.66 -4.75
N LYS A 635 -2.32 -32.00 -3.88
CA LYS A 635 -0.97 -32.37 -4.29
C LYS A 635 -1.07 -33.56 -5.24
N GLU A 636 -0.53 -33.42 -6.45
CA GLU A 636 -0.46 -34.52 -7.39
C GLU A 636 0.34 -35.67 -6.77
N SER A 637 -0.20 -36.90 -6.87
CA SER A 637 0.51 -38.07 -6.38
C SER A 637 1.87 -38.22 -7.06
N GLU A 638 2.91 -38.35 -6.24
CA GLU A 638 4.27 -38.59 -6.67
C GLU A 638 4.44 -40.00 -7.23
N LEU A 639 3.47 -40.89 -7.02
CA LEU A 639 3.47 -42.26 -7.52
C LEU A 639 3.60 -42.33 -9.05
N VAL A 640 2.90 -41.45 -9.77
CA VAL A 640 2.97 -41.40 -11.25
C VAL A 640 4.37 -40.97 -11.72
N LYS A 641 4.96 -40.00 -11.00
CA LYS A 641 6.31 -39.48 -11.28
C LYS A 641 7.38 -40.51 -10.93
N TYR A 642 7.22 -41.23 -9.81
CA TYR A 642 8.10 -42.30 -9.37
C TYR A 642 8.06 -43.48 -10.35
N TYR A 643 6.87 -43.98 -10.67
CA TYR A 643 6.67 -45.07 -11.64
C TYR A 643 7.29 -44.73 -13.01
N GLY A 644 7.14 -43.49 -13.47
CA GLY A 644 7.75 -43.01 -14.72
C GLY A 644 9.29 -42.99 -14.70
N LYS A 645 9.91 -42.77 -13.54
CA LYS A 645 11.38 -42.69 -13.36
C LYS A 645 12.04 -44.05 -13.12
N THR A 646 11.43 -44.91 -12.30
CA THR A 646 12.04 -46.18 -11.87
C THR A 646 11.79 -47.34 -12.83
N VAL A 647 10.73 -47.31 -13.64
CA VAL A 647 10.40 -48.39 -14.59
C VAL A 647 10.87 -48.04 -16.00
N PRO A 648 11.89 -48.74 -16.54
CA PRO A 648 12.32 -48.58 -17.93
C PRO A 648 11.21 -48.88 -18.92
N THR A 649 11.16 -48.18 -20.06
CA THR A 649 10.08 -48.27 -21.06
C THR A 649 9.82 -49.70 -21.56
N ARG A 650 10.83 -50.58 -21.56
CA ARG A 650 10.70 -52.01 -21.91
C ARG A 650 9.95 -52.84 -20.86
N GLN A 651 10.03 -52.48 -19.59
CA GLN A 651 9.40 -53.19 -18.47
C GLN A 651 7.99 -52.69 -18.14
N LYS A 652 7.58 -51.51 -18.66
CA LYS A 652 6.21 -50.99 -18.48
C LYS A 652 5.12 -51.94 -19.00
N ARG A 653 5.40 -52.69 -20.08
CA ARG A 653 4.47 -53.73 -20.59
C ARG A 653 4.37 -54.94 -19.66
N ALA A 654 5.46 -55.31 -18.96
CA ALA A 654 5.46 -56.43 -18.02
C ALA A 654 4.68 -56.15 -16.73
N PHE A 655 4.47 -54.87 -16.38
CA PHE A 655 3.58 -54.47 -15.27
C PHE A 655 2.10 -54.40 -15.69
N ALA A 656 1.79 -54.48 -16.99
CA ALA A 656 0.42 -54.61 -17.48
C ALA A 656 -0.02 -56.08 -17.64
N GLU A 657 0.96 -57.00 -17.68
CA GLU A 657 0.75 -58.45 -17.60
C GLU A 657 0.80 -58.92 -16.13
N GLU A 658 0.54 -60.21 -15.89
CA GLU A 658 0.63 -60.79 -14.54
C GLU A 658 2.01 -60.53 -13.91
N ILE A 659 2.00 -59.89 -12.73
CA ILE A 659 3.20 -59.46 -12.02
C ILE A 659 3.99 -60.69 -11.58
N LYS A 660 5.10 -60.98 -12.27
CA LYS A 660 6.07 -62.00 -11.83
C LYS A 660 6.88 -61.44 -10.66
N LEU A 661 6.91 -62.19 -9.56
CA LEU A 661 7.67 -61.89 -8.34
C LEU A 661 9.18 -62.04 -8.60
N ALA A 662 9.77 -61.03 -9.25
CA ALA A 662 11.21 -60.86 -9.37
C ALA A 662 11.71 -59.86 -8.31
N PRO A 663 12.97 -59.96 -7.84
CA PRO A 663 13.53 -59.03 -6.86
C PRO A 663 13.37 -57.55 -7.25
N ALA A 664 13.61 -57.21 -8.52
CA ALA A 664 13.44 -55.86 -9.04
C ALA A 664 11.98 -55.36 -9.00
N SER A 665 11.00 -56.26 -9.19
CA SER A 665 9.57 -55.91 -9.10
C SER A 665 9.18 -55.61 -7.64
N LEU A 666 9.74 -56.37 -6.69
CA LEU A 666 9.51 -56.16 -5.25
C LEU A 666 10.14 -54.86 -4.75
N ASP A 667 11.33 -54.49 -5.24
CA ASP A 667 11.95 -53.20 -4.88
C ASP A 667 11.11 -52.01 -5.37
N VAL A 668 10.53 -52.08 -6.57
CA VAL A 668 9.59 -51.07 -7.08
C VAL A 668 8.31 -51.04 -6.25
N LEU A 669 7.73 -52.19 -5.92
CA LEU A 669 6.50 -52.27 -5.12
C LEU A 669 6.70 -51.79 -3.68
N THR A 670 7.85 -52.06 -3.06
CA THR A 670 8.18 -51.56 -1.72
C THR A 670 8.41 -50.05 -1.71
N GLY A 671 9.07 -49.52 -2.74
CA GLY A 671 9.19 -48.07 -2.95
C GLY A 671 7.83 -47.39 -3.15
N LEU A 672 6.96 -47.97 -3.99
CA LEU A 672 5.59 -47.50 -4.20
C LEU A 672 4.75 -47.56 -2.92
N HIS A 673 4.85 -48.65 -2.16
CA HIS A 673 4.13 -48.79 -0.89
C HIS A 673 4.57 -47.74 0.13
N ARG A 674 5.88 -47.44 0.24
CA ARG A 674 6.38 -46.38 1.14
C ARG A 674 5.81 -45.01 0.76
N LEU A 675 5.81 -44.68 -0.53
CA LEU A 675 5.22 -43.42 -1.04
C LEU A 675 3.71 -43.36 -0.79
N LEU A 676 2.97 -44.41 -1.16
CA LEU A 676 1.52 -44.47 -0.98
C LEU A 676 1.13 -44.44 0.51
N SER A 677 1.88 -45.12 1.38
CA SER A 677 1.68 -45.08 2.83
C SER A 677 1.91 -43.67 3.39
N ALA A 678 2.91 -42.94 2.88
CA ALA A 678 3.16 -41.57 3.30
C ALA A 678 2.07 -40.60 2.80
N GLU A 679 1.67 -40.69 1.52
CA GLU A 679 0.62 -39.86 0.93
C GLU A 679 -0.75 -40.10 1.61
N THR A 680 -1.12 -41.37 1.83
CA THR A 680 -2.38 -41.73 2.51
C THR A 680 -2.38 -41.29 3.97
N HIS A 681 -1.24 -41.35 4.65
CA HIS A 681 -1.11 -40.83 6.01
C HIS A 681 -1.30 -39.31 6.06
N GLN A 682 -0.66 -38.56 5.14
CA GLN A 682 -0.82 -37.11 5.02
C GLN A 682 -2.28 -36.72 4.71
N LEU A 683 -2.93 -37.44 3.78
CA LEU A 683 -4.36 -37.25 3.49
C LEU A 683 -5.25 -37.55 4.71
N GLY A 684 -4.90 -38.58 5.49
CA GLY A 684 -5.60 -38.91 6.73
C GLY A 684 -5.53 -37.80 7.77
N ILE A 685 -4.36 -37.19 7.95
CA ILE A 685 -4.17 -36.02 8.83
C ILE A 685 -5.01 -34.84 8.32
N ALA A 686 -4.91 -34.51 7.03
CA ALA A 686 -5.66 -33.41 6.43
C ALA A 686 -7.19 -33.60 6.53
N ALA A 687 -7.68 -34.84 6.38
CA ALA A 687 -9.09 -35.17 6.58
C ALA A 687 -9.51 -35.02 8.04
N ALA A 688 -8.69 -35.47 9.00
CA ALA A 688 -8.97 -35.29 10.42
C ALA A 688 -9.02 -33.79 10.81
N ASP A 689 -8.11 -32.98 10.28
CA ASP A 689 -8.11 -31.54 10.50
C ASP A 689 -9.32 -30.85 9.86
N LEU A 690 -9.75 -31.30 8.68
CA LEU A 690 -11.00 -30.83 8.06
C LEU A 690 -12.21 -31.13 8.94
N PHE A 691 -12.33 -32.35 9.48
CA PHE A 691 -13.44 -32.71 10.37
C PHE A 691 -13.45 -31.87 11.64
N ARG A 692 -12.29 -31.72 12.31
CA ARG A 692 -12.15 -30.85 13.49
C ARG A 692 -12.51 -29.40 13.19
N ARG A 693 -12.13 -28.90 12.01
CA ARG A 693 -12.46 -27.54 11.59
C ARG A 693 -13.94 -27.39 11.28
N CYS A 694 -14.59 -28.37 10.67
CA CYS A 694 -16.03 -28.37 10.46
C CYS A 694 -16.80 -28.33 11.79
N GLU A 695 -16.38 -29.10 12.79
CA GLU A 695 -16.96 -29.05 14.14
C GLU A 695 -16.81 -27.65 14.75
N ARG A 696 -15.58 -27.09 14.71
CA ARG A 696 -15.32 -25.73 15.18
C ARG A 696 -16.15 -24.68 14.45
N LEU A 697 -16.31 -24.78 13.13
CA LEU A 697 -17.14 -23.87 12.34
C LEU A 697 -18.63 -23.97 12.72
N GLN A 698 -19.12 -25.15 13.05
CA GLN A 698 -20.48 -25.32 13.56
C GLN A 698 -20.66 -24.65 14.92
N ASP A 699 -19.69 -24.77 15.81
CA ASP A 699 -19.74 -24.12 17.12
C ASP A 699 -19.63 -22.60 17.02
N GLU A 700 -18.69 -22.10 16.21
CA GLU A 700 -18.58 -20.67 15.89
C GLU A 700 -19.87 -20.11 15.25
N PHE A 701 -20.53 -20.89 14.37
CA PHE A 701 -21.81 -20.49 13.78
C PHE A 701 -22.93 -20.39 14.82
N LYS A 702 -22.98 -21.30 15.80
CA LYS A 702 -23.92 -21.20 16.92
C LYS A 702 -23.65 -19.97 17.77
N ASP A 703 -22.38 -19.65 18.02
CA ASP A 703 -21.98 -18.44 18.75
C ASP A 703 -22.35 -17.16 17.99
N GLN A 704 -22.15 -17.14 16.67
CA GLN A 704 -22.59 -16.03 15.81
C GLN A 704 -24.11 -15.87 15.84
N LEU A 705 -24.86 -16.96 15.74
CA LEU A 705 -26.32 -16.92 15.84
C LEU A 705 -26.77 -16.38 17.20
N ARG A 706 -26.08 -16.75 18.28
CA ARG A 706 -26.31 -16.22 19.62
C ARG A 706 -26.04 -14.72 19.68
N ARG A 707 -24.89 -14.24 19.20
CA ARG A 707 -24.57 -12.80 19.14
C ARG A 707 -25.56 -12.02 18.28
N VAL A 708 -25.98 -12.57 17.15
CA VAL A 708 -27.00 -11.96 16.29
C VAL A 708 -28.35 -11.89 17.01
N SER A 709 -28.73 -12.93 17.76
CA SER A 709 -29.95 -12.88 18.58
C SER A 709 -29.86 -11.84 19.70
N GLU A 710 -28.69 -11.70 20.34
CA GLU A 710 -28.44 -10.67 21.36
C GLU A 710 -28.48 -9.27 20.74
N LEU A 711 -27.90 -9.09 19.55
CA LEU A 711 -27.96 -7.83 18.80
C LEU A 711 -29.39 -7.52 18.34
N ALA A 712 -30.13 -8.49 17.83
CA ALA A 712 -31.53 -8.33 17.45
C ALA A 712 -32.35 -7.87 18.67
N HIS A 713 -32.18 -8.51 19.84
CA HIS A 713 -32.84 -8.09 21.07
C HIS A 713 -32.42 -6.68 21.53
N ARG A 714 -31.15 -6.30 21.37
CA ARG A 714 -30.68 -4.93 21.69
C ARG A 714 -31.22 -3.90 20.71
N ILE A 715 -31.32 -4.24 19.42
CA ILE A 715 -31.91 -3.39 18.39
C ILE A 715 -33.40 -3.24 18.68
N ASP A 716 -34.13 -4.32 18.98
CA ASP A 716 -35.53 -4.29 19.37
C ASP A 716 -35.73 -3.44 20.64
N GLN A 717 -34.80 -3.49 21.61
CA GLN A 717 -34.85 -2.63 22.79
C GLN A 717 -34.66 -1.13 22.47
N VAL A 718 -33.95 -0.81 21.39
CA VAL A 718 -33.67 0.58 20.97
C VAL A 718 -34.69 1.11 19.95
N THR A 719 -35.21 0.24 19.08
CA THR A 719 -36.01 0.57 17.89
C THR A 719 -37.43 -0.02 17.91
N GLY A 720 -37.72 -0.96 18.80
CA GLY A 720 -38.98 -1.69 18.81
C GLY A 720 -40.16 -0.82 19.25
N GLU A 721 -41.06 -0.55 18.31
CA GLU A 721 -42.43 -0.12 18.59
C GLU A 721 -43.26 -1.38 18.88
N ASP A 722 -43.54 -1.68 20.15
CA ASP A 722 -44.48 -2.75 20.51
C ASP A 722 -45.72 -2.16 21.19
N GLU A 723 -46.89 -2.46 20.62
CA GLU A 723 -48.24 -2.03 21.08
C GLU A 723 -48.68 -2.70 22.40
N GLY A 724 -47.73 -3.06 23.27
CA GLY A 724 -47.95 -3.81 24.51
C GLY A 724 -47.76 -2.94 25.76
N GLN A 725 -48.83 -2.82 26.55
CA GLN A 725 -48.79 -2.23 27.89
C GLN A 725 -47.85 -3.02 28.80
N ASP A 726 -46.59 -2.60 28.97
CA ASP A 726 -45.85 -2.69 30.23
C ASP A 726 -44.52 -1.89 30.23
N LEU A 727 -44.54 -0.80 31.00
CA LEU A 727 -43.48 -0.09 31.75
C LEU A 727 -41.97 -0.32 31.45
N VAL A 728 -41.52 -0.19 30.20
CA VAL A 728 -40.12 0.17 29.90
C VAL A 728 -40.11 1.38 28.97
N VAL A 729 -39.52 2.50 29.41
CA VAL A 729 -39.53 3.76 28.64
C VAL A 729 -38.69 3.60 27.38
N ASP A 730 -39.40 3.58 26.26
CA ASP A 730 -38.99 3.36 24.88
C ASP A 730 -37.80 4.23 24.42
N GLY A 731 -36.88 3.64 23.66
CA GLY A 731 -35.63 4.27 23.18
C GLY A 731 -35.88 5.29 22.08
N ASN A 732 -36.73 4.95 21.10
CA ASN A 732 -37.06 5.82 19.98
C ASN A 732 -37.78 7.11 20.46
N THR A 733 -38.75 6.96 21.37
CA THR A 733 -39.43 8.13 21.96
C THR A 733 -38.49 9.03 22.77
N LYS A 734 -37.43 8.49 23.39
CA LYS A 734 -36.39 9.31 24.05
C LYS A 734 -35.53 10.04 23.03
N VAL A 735 -35.18 9.40 21.92
CA VAL A 735 -34.43 10.02 20.83
C VAL A 735 -35.25 11.14 20.19
N GLU A 736 -36.52 10.90 19.87
CA GLU A 736 -37.44 11.91 19.37
C GLU A 736 -37.62 13.07 20.35
N LYS A 737 -37.79 12.78 21.64
CA LYS A 737 -37.85 13.84 22.69
C LYS A 737 -36.57 14.67 22.71
N ARG A 738 -35.40 14.02 22.71
CA ARG A 738 -34.11 14.73 22.65
C ARG A 738 -33.97 15.57 21.39
N LEU A 739 -34.39 15.05 20.24
CA LEU A 739 -34.35 15.79 18.98
C LEU A 739 -35.28 17.00 19.02
N SER A 740 -36.48 16.86 19.59
CA SER A 740 -37.40 17.98 19.79
C SER A 740 -36.86 19.04 20.75
N GLU A 741 -36.17 18.62 21.82
CA GLU A 741 -35.52 19.52 22.79
C GLU A 741 -34.34 20.27 22.16
N VAL A 742 -33.53 19.59 21.34
CA VAL A 742 -32.42 20.21 20.60
C VAL A 742 -32.95 21.20 19.57
N ASN A 743 -33.99 20.85 18.82
CA ASN A 743 -34.63 21.78 17.89
C ASN A 743 -35.18 23.02 18.61
N ALA A 744 -35.88 22.85 19.73
CA ALA A 744 -36.37 23.96 20.55
C ALA A 744 -35.22 24.83 21.09
N ARG A 745 -34.10 24.21 21.50
CA ARG A 745 -32.91 24.93 21.97
C ARG A 745 -32.23 25.69 20.83
N GLN A 746 -32.19 25.12 19.63
CA GLN A 746 -31.64 25.78 18.44
C GLN A 746 -32.48 26.99 18.04
N GLU A 747 -33.81 26.89 18.09
CA GLU A 747 -34.72 28.03 17.90
C GLU A 747 -34.49 29.11 18.96
N GLN A 748 -34.29 28.73 20.22
CA GLN A 748 -34.02 29.69 21.29
C GLN A 748 -32.66 30.40 21.09
N LEU A 749 -31.62 29.67 20.67
CA LEU A 749 -30.30 30.22 20.41
C LEU A 749 -30.31 31.13 19.17
N SER A 750 -31.00 30.76 18.11
CA SER A 750 -31.13 31.60 16.91
C SER A 750 -31.88 32.90 17.22
N ALA A 751 -32.96 32.84 18.01
CA ALA A 751 -33.67 34.02 18.49
C ALA A 751 -32.76 34.91 19.37
N ARG A 752 -31.94 34.31 20.25
CA ARG A 752 -30.97 35.06 21.07
C ARG A 752 -29.89 35.70 20.21
N TYR A 753 -29.38 35.00 19.21
CA TYR A 753 -28.39 35.53 18.26
C TYR A 753 -28.97 36.71 17.48
N GLN A 754 -30.20 36.60 16.97
CA GLN A 754 -30.90 37.71 16.31
C GLN A 754 -31.13 38.90 17.27
N ALA A 755 -31.45 38.64 18.54
CA ALA A 755 -31.59 39.67 19.56
C ALA A 755 -30.26 40.37 19.91
N ILE A 756 -29.14 39.65 19.88
CA ILE A 756 -27.80 40.23 20.08
C ILE A 756 -27.37 41.02 18.85
N LYS A 757 -27.56 40.46 17.64
CA LYS A 757 -27.29 41.12 16.37
C LYS A 757 -28.05 42.44 16.26
N SER A 758 -29.34 42.47 16.63
CA SER A 758 -30.12 43.70 16.65
C SER A 758 -29.67 44.70 17.72
N LYS A 759 -29.20 44.25 18.89
CA LYS A 759 -28.61 45.13 19.91
C LYS A 759 -27.26 45.71 19.47
N LEU A 760 -26.42 44.91 18.81
CA LEU A 760 -25.12 45.33 18.28
C LEU A 760 -25.30 46.33 17.12
N SER A 761 -26.25 46.07 16.23
CA SER A 761 -26.66 47.01 15.18
C SER A 761 -27.15 48.35 15.75
N ARG A 762 -27.86 48.35 16.89
CA ARG A 762 -28.27 49.60 17.58
C ARG A 762 -27.15 50.32 18.32
N ALA A 763 -26.05 49.65 18.66
CA ALA A 763 -24.92 50.23 19.39
C ALA A 763 -23.85 50.83 18.46
N GLY A 764 -23.82 50.44 17.18
CA GLY A 764 -22.93 51.01 16.17
C GLY A 764 -23.51 52.28 15.55
N GLY A 765 -22.95 53.45 15.90
CA GLY A 765 -23.34 54.75 15.33
C GLY A 765 -22.87 55.02 13.90
N ARG A 766 -22.76 54.00 13.05
CA ARG A 766 -22.30 54.14 11.66
C ARG A 766 -23.50 54.29 10.72
N GLU A 767 -23.46 55.27 9.82
CA GLU A 767 -24.54 55.54 8.86
C GLU A 767 -24.81 54.32 7.96
N MET A 768 -26.10 54.02 7.73
CA MET A 768 -26.56 52.83 7.00
C MET A 768 -25.92 52.71 5.62
N SER A 769 -25.35 51.53 5.33
CA SER A 769 -24.74 51.21 4.03
C SER A 769 -25.79 51.16 2.91
N THR A 770 -25.36 51.35 1.65
CA THR A 770 -26.26 51.25 0.47
C THR A 770 -26.93 49.88 0.38
N ALA A 771 -26.22 48.81 0.76
CA ALA A 771 -26.77 47.45 0.83
C ALA A 771 -27.77 47.26 1.99
N GLU A 772 -27.59 47.98 3.10
CA GLU A 772 -28.55 47.96 4.21
C GLU A 772 -29.82 48.74 3.85
N ARG A 773 -29.71 49.81 3.05
CA ARG A 773 -30.88 50.52 2.51
C ARG A 773 -31.67 49.66 1.54
N SER A 774 -31.02 48.97 0.59
CA SER A 774 -31.73 48.07 -0.31
C SER A 774 -32.37 46.89 0.44
N PHE A 775 -31.71 46.35 1.47
CA PHE A 775 -32.30 45.32 2.31
C PHE A 775 -33.47 45.85 3.15
N ALA A 776 -33.37 47.07 3.69
CA ALA A 776 -34.48 47.70 4.41
C ALA A 776 -35.68 47.95 3.47
N GLU A 777 -35.44 48.38 2.24
CA GLU A 777 -36.46 48.53 1.20
C GLU A 777 -37.11 47.19 0.87
N GLU A 778 -36.34 46.12 0.69
CA GLU A 778 -36.87 44.76 0.45
C GLU A 778 -37.68 44.23 1.65
N VAL A 779 -37.20 44.46 2.88
CA VAL A 779 -37.93 44.08 4.11
C VAL A 779 -39.21 44.89 4.26
N GLU A 780 -39.21 46.18 3.90
CA GLU A 780 -40.40 47.02 3.93
C GLU A 780 -41.40 46.63 2.83
N GLU A 781 -40.93 46.28 1.64
CA GLU A 781 -41.74 45.72 0.56
C GLU A 781 -42.37 44.37 0.99
N LEU A 782 -41.58 43.46 1.56
CA LEU A 782 -42.05 42.19 2.08
C LEU A 782 -43.07 42.40 3.22
N ASN A 783 -42.77 43.30 4.16
CA ASN A 783 -43.66 43.62 5.26
C ASN A 783 -44.97 44.27 4.78
N SER A 784 -44.92 45.10 3.73
CA SER A 784 -46.12 45.67 3.10
C SER A 784 -46.97 44.60 2.40
N SER A 785 -46.35 43.55 1.86
CA SER A 785 -47.05 42.42 1.24
C SER A 785 -47.75 41.50 2.27
N LEU A 786 -47.24 41.49 3.51
CA LEU A 786 -47.71 40.66 4.63
C LEU A 786 -48.68 41.38 5.57
N ASN A 787 -48.57 42.71 5.73
CA ASN A 787 -49.41 43.47 6.65
C ASN A 787 -50.79 43.83 6.04
N PRO A 788 -51.89 43.60 6.78
CA PRO A 788 -53.24 43.93 6.32
C PRO A 788 -53.57 45.44 6.38
N ASP A 789 -52.85 46.21 7.21
CA ASP A 789 -53.09 47.65 7.45
C ASP A 789 -52.29 48.58 6.53
N SER A 790 -51.32 48.04 5.80
CA SER A 790 -50.56 48.77 4.79
C SER A 790 -51.44 49.01 3.56
N GLN A 791 -51.92 50.25 3.36
CA GLN A 791 -52.52 50.66 2.08
C GLN A 791 -51.43 50.75 1.01
N ALA A 792 -50.95 49.61 0.54
CA ALA A 792 -50.15 49.53 -0.68
C ALA A 792 -51.10 49.67 -1.87
N ASP A 793 -51.07 50.83 -2.52
CA ASP A 793 -51.70 51.08 -3.83
C ASP A 793 -51.09 50.13 -4.86
N SER A 794 -51.68 48.93 -4.95
CA SER A 794 -51.22 47.87 -5.84
C SER A 794 -51.69 48.19 -7.26
N GLN A 795 -50.84 48.85 -8.04
CA GLN A 795 -51.03 49.02 -9.49
C GLN A 795 -50.77 47.73 -10.30
N SER A 796 -50.47 46.61 -9.64
CA SER A 796 -50.42 45.27 -10.24
C SER A 796 -51.61 44.47 -9.74
N GLY A 797 -52.40 43.88 -10.66
CA GLY A 797 -53.64 43.15 -10.37
C GLY A 797 -53.50 41.83 -9.62
N ASP A 798 -52.44 41.67 -8.83
CA ASP A 798 -52.11 40.44 -8.13
C ASP A 798 -52.54 40.53 -6.65
N MET A 799 -53.29 39.52 -6.18
CA MET A 799 -53.86 39.52 -4.82
C MET A 799 -52.74 39.51 -3.77
N PRO A 800 -52.80 40.36 -2.72
CA PRO A 800 -51.77 40.37 -1.68
C PRO A 800 -51.71 39.01 -0.94
N VAL A 801 -50.49 38.61 -0.55
CA VAL A 801 -50.17 37.27 -0.02
C VAL A 801 -50.99 36.95 1.23
N TRP A 802 -51.22 37.93 2.12
CA TRP A 802 -52.01 37.72 3.32
C TRP A 802 -53.48 37.34 3.02
N ARG A 803 -54.10 37.93 1.99
CA ARG A 803 -55.46 37.56 1.57
C ARG A 803 -55.50 36.16 0.98
N ARG A 804 -54.48 35.75 0.22
CA ARG A 804 -54.35 34.38 -0.28
C ARG A 804 -54.23 33.39 0.89
N LEU A 805 -53.43 33.72 1.90
CA LEU A 805 -53.27 32.90 3.10
C LEU A 805 -54.59 32.77 3.87
N GLU A 806 -55.35 33.85 4.01
CA GLU A 806 -56.65 33.81 4.68
C GLU A 806 -57.70 33.02 3.88
N GLN A 807 -57.70 33.16 2.55
CA GLN A 807 -58.53 32.33 1.66
C GLN A 807 -58.16 30.85 1.75
N LEU A 808 -56.86 30.52 1.79
CA LEU A 808 -56.38 29.15 1.97
C LEU A 808 -56.78 28.58 3.33
N ARG A 809 -56.72 29.37 4.41
CA ARG A 809 -57.21 28.93 5.74
C ARG A 809 -58.71 28.64 5.71
N ARG A 810 -59.51 29.52 5.09
CA ARG A 810 -60.96 29.31 4.95
C ARG A 810 -61.26 28.07 4.09
N LEU A 811 -60.51 27.87 3.00
CA LEU A 811 -60.64 26.67 2.17
C LEU A 811 -60.18 25.42 2.91
N GLN A 812 -59.11 25.48 3.70
CA GLN A 812 -58.64 24.36 4.52
C GLN A 812 -59.68 24.00 5.57
N GLU A 813 -60.28 24.97 6.26
CA GLU A 813 -61.35 24.74 7.21
C GLU A 813 -62.59 24.15 6.54
N GLY A 814 -62.99 24.68 5.37
CA GLY A 814 -64.09 24.15 4.57
C GLY A 814 -63.85 22.72 4.11
N LEU A 815 -62.67 22.42 3.55
CA LEU A 815 -62.31 21.06 3.14
C LEU A 815 -62.21 20.11 4.34
N ARG A 816 -61.78 20.60 5.50
CA ARG A 816 -61.71 19.80 6.73
C ARG A 816 -63.10 19.54 7.31
N SER A 817 -64.03 20.48 7.22
CA SER A 817 -65.45 20.23 7.57
C SER A 817 -66.09 19.30 6.56
N ASP A 818 -65.87 19.50 5.27
CA ASP A 818 -66.43 18.65 4.21
C ASP A 818 -65.89 17.22 4.32
N ALA A 819 -64.59 17.04 4.61
CA ALA A 819 -64.01 15.72 4.87
C ALA A 819 -64.65 15.06 6.10
N LYS A 820 -64.88 15.80 7.19
CA LYS A 820 -65.58 15.30 8.38
C LYS A 820 -67.04 14.95 8.09
N ASP A 821 -67.72 15.74 7.26
CA ASP A 821 -69.10 15.51 6.85
C ASP A 821 -69.21 14.31 5.90
N ILE A 822 -68.22 14.09 5.03
CA ILE A 822 -68.14 12.91 4.17
C ILE A 822 -67.85 11.66 5.01
N ILE A 823 -66.92 11.74 5.97
CA ILE A 823 -66.62 10.62 6.89
C ILE A 823 -67.86 10.28 7.72
N SER A 824 -68.53 11.27 8.32
CA SER A 824 -69.74 11.04 9.12
C SER A 824 -70.94 10.57 8.28
N LYS A 825 -71.10 11.05 7.03
CA LYS A 825 -72.10 10.50 6.09
C LYS A 825 -71.78 9.05 5.69
N LYS A 826 -70.51 8.71 5.56
CA LYS A 826 -70.05 7.34 5.24
C LYS A 826 -70.21 6.39 6.43
N GLU A 827 -70.17 6.89 7.66
CA GLU A 827 -70.49 6.14 8.89
C GLU A 827 -72.01 6.01 9.12
N ALA A 828 -72.82 6.99 8.71
CA ALA A 828 -74.28 6.94 8.79
C ALA A 828 -74.93 6.09 7.68
N SER A 829 -74.26 5.90 6.54
CA SER A 829 -74.64 4.91 5.53
C SER A 829 -73.97 3.56 5.82
N ALA A 830 -74.66 2.66 6.52
CA ALA A 830 -74.21 1.28 6.66
C ALA A 830 -73.90 0.66 5.27
N PRO A 831 -72.76 -0.06 5.10
CA PRO A 831 -72.29 -0.44 3.78
C PRO A 831 -72.98 -1.73 3.30
N VAL A 832 -73.79 -1.61 2.24
CA VAL A 832 -74.08 -2.75 1.36
C VAL A 832 -73.18 -2.62 0.14
N ALA A 833 -71.98 -3.19 0.24
CA ALA A 833 -71.11 -3.68 -0.85
C ALA A 833 -69.66 -3.80 -0.33
N GLN A 834 -69.36 -4.86 0.41
CA GLN A 834 -67.97 -5.34 0.50
C GLN A 834 -67.73 -6.25 -0.69
N ASP A 835 -66.92 -5.80 -1.64
CA ASP A 835 -66.27 -6.68 -2.60
C ASP A 835 -65.43 -7.72 -1.83
N ASN A 836 -65.84 -8.97 -1.95
CA ASN A 836 -65.21 -10.18 -1.41
C ASN A 836 -63.85 -10.42 -2.06
N ILE A 837 -62.84 -9.61 -1.72
CA ILE A 837 -61.45 -10.01 -1.90
C ILE A 837 -61.02 -10.72 -0.62
N PRO A 838 -60.63 -12.01 -0.67
CA PRO A 838 -60.16 -12.75 0.49
C PRO A 838 -59.05 -12.00 1.22
N SER A 839 -59.17 -11.90 2.54
CA SER A 839 -58.15 -11.27 3.40
C SER A 839 -56.71 -11.76 3.17
N PRO A 840 -56.40 -13.03 2.85
CA PRO A 840 -55.03 -13.43 2.54
C PRO A 840 -54.50 -12.82 1.23
N LEU A 841 -55.37 -12.65 0.22
CA LEU A 841 -55.00 -12.09 -1.08
C LEU A 841 -54.75 -10.58 -0.99
N LYS A 842 -55.51 -9.88 -0.12
CA LYS A 842 -55.23 -8.50 0.27
C LYS A 842 -53.89 -8.38 0.98
N LYS A 843 -53.62 -9.21 1.99
CA LYS A 843 -52.34 -9.21 2.72
C LYS A 843 -51.16 -9.51 1.80
N GLN A 844 -51.28 -10.50 0.92
CA GLN A 844 -50.22 -10.85 -0.02
C GLN A 844 -49.93 -9.73 -1.03
N LYS A 845 -50.97 -9.07 -1.57
CA LYS A 845 -50.78 -7.92 -2.45
C LYS A 845 -50.23 -6.69 -1.72
N VAL A 846 -50.63 -6.46 -0.47
CA VAL A 846 -50.06 -5.39 0.36
C VAL A 846 -48.59 -5.67 0.64
N ASN A 847 -48.21 -6.91 1.00
CA ASN A 847 -46.80 -7.27 1.18
C ASN A 847 -46.00 -7.08 -0.11
N GLN A 848 -46.56 -7.46 -1.26
CA GLN A 848 -45.91 -7.24 -2.55
C GLN A 848 -45.75 -5.74 -2.86
N VAL A 849 -46.74 -4.91 -2.52
CA VAL A 849 -46.63 -3.45 -2.66
C VAL A 849 -45.59 -2.88 -1.71
N MET A 850 -45.55 -3.31 -0.45
CA MET A 850 -44.53 -2.88 0.52
C MET A 850 -43.12 -3.25 0.05
N GLU A 851 -42.92 -4.47 -0.46
CA GLU A 851 -41.64 -4.93 -1.01
C GLU A 851 -41.22 -4.13 -2.26
N MET A 852 -42.19 -3.70 -3.09
CA MET A 852 -41.90 -2.78 -4.20
C MET A 852 -41.56 -1.38 -3.71
N LEU A 853 -42.24 -0.90 -2.66
CA LEU A 853 -42.02 0.42 -2.08
C LEU A 853 -40.65 0.52 -1.37
N GLU A 854 -40.24 -0.53 -0.66
CA GLU A 854 -38.90 -0.67 -0.09
C GLU A 854 -37.81 -0.68 -1.16
N ARG A 855 -38.06 -1.35 -2.30
CA ARG A 855 -37.14 -1.30 -3.46
C ARG A 855 -37.05 0.08 -4.06
N GLU A 856 -38.18 0.76 -4.27
CA GLU A 856 -38.18 2.11 -4.81
C GLU A 856 -37.54 3.11 -3.84
N SER A 857 -37.78 3.01 -2.53
CA SER A 857 -37.15 3.88 -1.54
C SER A 857 -35.63 3.67 -1.52
N ALA A 858 -35.15 2.43 -1.56
CA ALA A 858 -33.72 2.14 -1.63
C ALA A 858 -33.08 2.69 -2.92
N LEU A 859 -33.77 2.63 -4.06
CA LEU A 859 -33.31 3.22 -5.31
C LEU A 859 -33.28 4.75 -5.25
N VAL A 860 -34.29 5.38 -4.67
CA VAL A 860 -34.34 6.84 -4.46
C VAL A 860 -33.21 7.29 -3.53
N GLU A 861 -32.95 6.55 -2.45
CA GLU A 861 -31.89 6.88 -1.50
C GLU A 861 -30.49 6.67 -2.10
N ALA A 862 -30.28 5.58 -2.84
CA ALA A 862 -29.02 5.33 -3.56
C ALA A 862 -28.76 6.38 -4.64
N THR A 863 -29.81 6.81 -5.38
CA THR A 863 -29.67 7.88 -6.38
C THR A 863 -29.47 9.25 -5.74
N ALA A 864 -30.15 9.56 -4.63
CA ALA A 864 -29.92 10.77 -3.85
C ALA A 864 -28.48 10.82 -3.29
N ASN A 865 -27.96 9.72 -2.75
CA ASN A 865 -26.58 9.60 -2.29
C ASN A 865 -25.57 9.71 -3.44
N ARG A 866 -25.91 9.19 -4.63
CA ARG A 866 -25.06 9.35 -5.82
C ARG A 866 -25.06 10.81 -6.31
N LEU A 867 -26.21 11.49 -6.27
CA LEU A 867 -26.32 12.90 -6.61
C LEU A 867 -25.62 13.80 -5.60
N SER A 868 -25.69 13.51 -4.30
CA SER A 868 -24.97 14.28 -3.27
C SER A 868 -23.45 14.12 -3.40
N ARG A 869 -22.98 12.90 -3.69
CA ARG A 869 -21.56 12.64 -3.99
C ARG A 869 -21.09 13.37 -5.25
N LEU A 870 -21.90 13.39 -6.31
CA LEU A 870 -21.60 14.13 -7.54
C LEU A 870 -21.63 15.65 -7.31
N SER A 871 -22.56 16.15 -6.49
CA SER A 871 -22.64 17.56 -6.11
C SER A 871 -21.40 18.01 -5.34
N MET A 872 -20.85 17.17 -4.46
CA MET A 872 -19.61 17.44 -3.74
C MET A 872 -18.35 17.37 -4.62
N GLN A 873 -18.42 16.75 -5.81
CA GLN A 873 -17.33 16.77 -6.80
C GLN A 873 -17.38 17.99 -7.73
N SER A 874 -18.46 18.78 -7.70
CA SER A 874 -18.64 19.98 -8.54
C SER A 874 -18.33 21.30 -7.85
N LEU A 875 -18.00 21.24 -6.56
CA LEU A 875 -17.35 22.28 -5.76
C LEU A 875 -15.89 21.88 -5.59
#